data_AF-A0A0G4ISH0-F1
#
_entry.id   AF-A0A0G4ISH0-F1
#
_cell.length_a   1.000
_cell.length_b   1.000
_cell.length_c   1.000
_cell.angle_alpha   90.00
_cell.angle_beta   90.00
_cell.angle_gamma   90.00
#
_symmetry.space_group_name_H-M   'P 1'
#
loop_
_entity.id
_entity.type
_entity.pdbx_description
1 polymer ?
#
loop_
_entity_poly.entity_id
_entity_poly.type
_entity_poly.pdbx_seq_one_letter_code
_entity_poly.pdbx_strand_id
1 'polypeptide(L)'
;MSLDAYEDGRNPDGVIELAYAENRLLLDFWRPRLQSCAPTTATTRYGIQQGSRDCRAAFLELLSVISGIDRRQLDASNLTMTSGCDAAFDLLVHSLCQPGQVVGIVTPTHPGAMRCIRCRGVLDTIEIAVDLGKSVDALLSCLNANPSIAALVLCNPTTPTGQLWTRSDLEKVVEHTRGIHVIVDEVLAVSLHSWPNSKFCSALRYAHSNDHVHVVTGLSKAGLAGLHVGAVYTRHQSSTFSSLSTLTQISNPTQEFIAKAFHDRDTPAALMECASKRLTAAYRLICNELHRHRINAHVVADAGLTIMVELNTNDGHDDDGALVNDILTQAKVMVHPGSRFSYPGHRWVRVVFADQPDVIREGVRRLASFVKEQYPRAMSTKTEAALQKAWARSDQVFSFLSADGFLLRPITLRHPFLFYVGHLPAFAMNQVALALGKLAPVRANASFDALFERGMDPDVLTGECHAHSADANNDVWPAIDDVVKYACDTRQRILGCVEVLLEMRLGYVVDIIIEHEQMHQETLLYMMMQCDPVHLSRPESLRERPLTPMHKASCEPVQCTIPGGKAVLGMSRCATTFGWDNEFPQVSVDVGAFRVQRLPVTNAEYLEWVDGGAYTVESNWPPDVWRWIVRDQIRHPALWRYDDVSKQWMVRTLFEYVPLSEVADHPVFVSNAEADAYCRSHGGRLMTEPEYHRAAYGDTCHPFPWGNDAPEQAGVNVDFRHWGTQPVWQSNSASPFGVRDLIGNGWEWTSSQFMPLGDPLQFTPMPSYPGYSADFFDGKHYVMKGGSWATATNMTRPSFRNWYQKNYVYPFAKFRICRDIEADERDASVGTSYRFVTLPGWNKQSLEGRFARDVRAGLSSNPKRIDSMHFYDDRGSELFAMITETEEYYLTRTETRILQDHAPTIAAVLTLLPNPSSINLIEIGAGDGKKTIPLLQALRSRGIQLSYTAIDISQGALDALQGALRSSAVDVTDATFLLGDNVEALRWTTQVDRPGMSNVVLFLGSSIGNYDNDKAEALLHDLRDALNVGDLLIVGFDLVKENHSIMIDAYSDAAGVTAEFNYNLLDRVNRELGGDFDRIRFEHQALFNPVHNRMESHLVASQDLVVSIDGDEDGQRLAVPFRARETIHIENSYKYELGQIETFAGKVGLHVVHHFLDDKSWFTDTCFQVVSK
;
A
#
# COMPACT_ATOMS: atom_id res chain seq x y z
N MET A 1 5.17 -28.27 34.25
CA MET A 1 4.95 -29.61 33.68
C MET A 1 5.41 -29.52 32.23
N SER A 2 6.33 -30.34 31.77
CA SER A 2 6.60 -30.45 30.33
C SER A 2 6.80 -31.91 29.98
N LEU A 3 6.39 -32.28 28.76
CA LEU A 3 7.13 -33.07 27.77
C LEU A 3 6.16 -33.41 26.63
N ASP A 4 6.71 -33.44 25.42
CA ASP A 4 6.04 -33.47 24.12
C ASP A 4 5.44 -34.86 23.77
N ALA A 5 4.62 -34.89 22.71
CA ALA A 5 3.98 -36.02 22.02
C ALA A 5 2.82 -36.75 22.73
N TYR A 6 1.59 -36.35 22.39
CA TYR A 6 0.35 -37.18 22.41
C TYR A 6 0.17 -38.13 23.62
N GLU A 7 -0.23 -37.59 24.77
CA GLU A 7 -0.79 -38.36 25.89
C GLU A 7 -2.25 -37.95 26.17
N ASP A 8 -3.10 -38.96 26.37
CA ASP A 8 -4.50 -38.95 26.80
C ASP A 8 -4.95 -37.69 27.55
N GLY A 9 -5.71 -36.82 26.85
CA GLY A 9 -6.64 -35.88 27.47
C GLY A 9 -6.12 -34.50 27.93
N ARG A 10 -4.83 -34.15 27.78
CA ARG A 10 -4.29 -32.84 28.25
C ARG A 10 -4.11 -31.75 27.19
N ASN A 11 -4.05 -32.11 25.91
CA ASN A 11 -4.03 -31.18 24.77
C ASN A 11 -4.99 -31.73 23.69
N PRO A 12 -6.32 -31.69 23.93
CA PRO A 12 -7.30 -32.33 23.06
C PRO A 12 -7.29 -31.78 21.62
N ASP A 13 -6.89 -30.52 21.44
CA ASP A 13 -6.89 -29.84 20.15
C ASP A 13 -5.55 -29.91 19.39
N GLY A 14 -4.52 -30.49 20.01
CA GLY A 14 -3.20 -30.69 19.42
C GLY A 14 -2.41 -29.42 19.12
N VAL A 15 -2.74 -28.29 19.74
CA VAL A 15 -2.12 -26.98 19.48
C VAL A 15 -0.80 -26.84 20.24
N ILE A 16 0.24 -26.34 19.56
CA ILE A 16 1.53 -26.00 20.16
C ILE A 16 1.54 -24.52 20.53
N GLU A 17 1.81 -24.24 21.79
CA GLU A 17 1.79 -22.89 22.35
C GLU A 17 3.18 -22.26 22.27
N LEU A 18 3.38 -21.29 21.35
CA LEU A 18 4.62 -20.50 21.20
C LEU A 18 4.34 -18.99 21.23
N ALA A 19 3.20 -18.57 21.79
CA ALA A 19 2.76 -17.18 21.80
C ALA A 19 3.06 -16.50 23.13
N TYR A 20 2.80 -17.14 24.26
CA TYR A 20 2.96 -16.57 25.60
C TYR A 20 4.42 -16.65 26.07
N ALA A 21 5.04 -15.49 26.27
CA ALA A 21 6.45 -15.37 26.66
C ALA A 21 6.68 -15.74 28.15
N GLU A 22 6.55 -17.02 28.45
CA GLU A 22 6.83 -17.64 29.74
C GLU A 22 8.16 -18.41 29.70
N ASN A 23 8.97 -18.27 30.74
CA ASN A 23 10.24 -19.00 30.81
C ASN A 23 10.04 -20.37 31.47
N ARG A 24 9.62 -21.36 30.67
CA ARG A 24 9.36 -22.73 31.15
C ARG A 24 10.65 -23.50 31.45
N LEU A 25 11.79 -22.99 30.98
CA LEU A 25 13.12 -23.55 31.22
C LEU A 25 13.59 -23.43 32.67
N LEU A 26 12.89 -22.70 33.56
CA LEU A 26 13.32 -22.46 34.95
C LEU A 26 12.45 -23.18 36.01
N LEU A 27 11.52 -24.03 35.59
CA LEU A 27 10.55 -24.62 36.52
C LEU A 27 11.20 -25.50 37.61
N ASP A 28 12.20 -26.30 37.24
CA ASP A 28 12.98 -27.14 38.16
C ASP A 28 13.87 -26.31 39.10
N PHE A 29 14.35 -25.14 38.67
CA PHE A 29 15.09 -24.20 39.54
C PHE A 29 14.21 -23.68 40.68
N TRP A 30 12.94 -23.39 40.39
CA TRP A 30 12.00 -22.84 41.36
C TRP A 30 11.28 -23.88 42.22
N ARG A 31 11.04 -25.09 41.69
CA ARG A 31 10.23 -26.12 42.37
C ARG A 31 10.66 -26.40 43.81
N PRO A 32 11.95 -26.65 44.14
CA PRO A 32 12.36 -26.90 45.52
C PRO A 32 12.16 -25.68 46.44
N ARG A 33 12.36 -24.47 45.91
CA ARG A 33 12.22 -23.21 46.65
C ARG A 33 10.76 -22.90 46.97
N LEU A 34 9.87 -23.09 46.00
CA LEU A 34 8.43 -22.94 46.19
C LEU A 34 7.89 -23.92 47.25
N GLN A 35 8.38 -25.17 47.25
CA GLN A 35 7.98 -26.18 48.25
C GLN A 35 8.47 -25.88 49.67
N SER A 36 9.55 -25.09 49.81
CA SER A 36 10.13 -24.74 51.11
C SER A 36 9.42 -23.57 51.83
N CYS A 37 8.50 -22.87 51.15
CA CYS A 37 7.83 -21.70 51.70
C CYS A 37 6.51 -22.08 52.42
N ALA A 38 6.61 -22.40 53.71
CA ALA A 38 5.44 -22.60 54.56
C ALA A 38 4.78 -21.26 54.95
N PRO A 39 3.43 -21.20 55.04
CA PRO A 39 2.71 -20.03 55.54
C PRO A 39 3.12 -19.71 56.98
N THR A 40 3.24 -18.42 57.30
CA THR A 40 3.47 -17.93 58.67
C THR A 40 2.30 -17.06 59.14
N THR A 41 2.22 -16.74 60.43
CA THR A 41 1.24 -15.79 60.97
C THR A 41 1.37 -14.38 60.37
N ALA A 42 2.53 -14.02 59.82
CA ALA A 42 2.72 -12.79 59.07
C ALA A 42 2.07 -12.84 57.68
N THR A 43 2.01 -14.02 57.06
CA THR A 43 1.39 -14.21 55.73
C THR A 43 -0.15 -14.14 55.72
N THR A 44 -0.79 -14.13 56.90
CA THR A 44 -2.27 -14.09 57.03
C THR A 44 -2.84 -12.71 57.41
N ARG A 45 -2.01 -11.66 57.44
CA ARG A 45 -2.41 -10.28 57.77
C ARG A 45 -2.33 -9.38 56.54
N TYR A 46 -2.88 -8.17 56.60
CA TYR A 46 -2.65 -7.13 55.58
C TYR A 46 -1.19 -6.66 55.57
N GLY A 47 -0.65 -6.40 54.38
CA GLY A 47 0.75 -6.03 54.14
C GLY A 47 1.02 -4.53 54.26
N ILE A 48 2.30 -4.18 54.16
CA ILE A 48 2.76 -2.79 54.04
C ILE A 48 2.56 -2.32 52.59
N GLN A 49 2.18 -1.06 52.41
CA GLN A 49 1.78 -0.48 51.12
C GLN A 49 2.79 -0.71 49.98
N GLN A 50 4.08 -0.52 50.24
CA GLN A 50 5.17 -0.69 49.26
C GLN A 50 5.78 -2.11 49.24
N GLY A 51 5.22 -3.04 50.01
CA GLY A 51 5.78 -4.36 50.30
C GLY A 51 6.52 -4.43 51.66
N SER A 52 6.92 -5.62 52.08
CA SER A 52 7.68 -5.82 53.31
C SER A 52 9.14 -5.40 53.13
N ARG A 53 9.79 -4.98 54.23
CA ARG A 53 11.20 -4.60 54.21
C ARG A 53 12.09 -5.72 53.67
N ASP A 54 11.83 -6.95 54.09
CA ASP A 54 12.63 -8.12 53.71
C ASP A 54 12.40 -8.48 52.24
N CYS A 55 11.16 -8.39 51.74
CA CYS A 55 10.84 -8.60 50.34
C CYS A 55 11.57 -7.59 49.44
N ARG A 56 11.50 -6.29 49.77
CA ARG A 56 12.21 -5.25 49.02
C ARG A 56 13.72 -5.42 49.08
N ALA A 57 14.27 -5.75 50.25
CA ALA A 57 15.70 -5.95 50.42
C ALA A 57 16.22 -7.11 49.55
N ALA A 58 15.51 -8.24 49.55
CA ALA A 58 15.84 -9.42 48.76
C ALA A 58 15.69 -9.17 47.25
N PHE A 59 14.65 -8.43 46.84
CA PHE A 59 14.48 -8.05 45.44
C PHE A 59 15.57 -7.09 44.94
N LEU A 60 16.06 -6.18 45.80
CA LEU A 60 17.20 -5.33 45.46
C LEU A 60 18.51 -6.11 45.30
N GLU A 61 18.70 -7.24 45.99
CA GLU A 61 19.84 -8.13 45.71
C GLU A 61 19.77 -8.65 44.27
N LEU A 62 18.57 -9.06 43.80
CA LEU A 62 18.36 -9.46 42.43
C LEU A 62 18.68 -8.33 41.43
N LEU A 63 18.16 -7.13 41.68
CA LEU A 63 18.43 -5.98 40.81
C LEU A 63 19.91 -5.59 40.78
N SER A 64 20.61 -5.69 41.92
CA SER A 64 22.05 -5.48 42.01
C SER A 64 22.83 -6.47 41.14
N VAL A 65 22.46 -7.76 41.18
CA VAL A 65 23.10 -8.81 40.36
C VAL A 65 22.80 -8.66 38.86
N ILE A 66 21.57 -8.30 38.49
CA ILE A 66 21.18 -8.08 37.09
C ILE A 66 21.90 -6.86 36.50
N SER A 67 21.92 -5.74 37.25
CA SER A 67 22.47 -4.46 36.77
C SER A 67 23.98 -4.31 36.93
N GLY A 68 24.60 -5.13 37.78
CA GLY A 68 26.00 -4.98 38.20
C GLY A 68 26.25 -3.76 39.09
N ILE A 69 25.21 -3.09 39.59
CA ILE A 69 25.33 -1.95 40.52
C ILE A 69 25.54 -2.48 41.94
N ASP A 70 26.51 -1.89 42.67
CA ASP A 70 26.74 -2.26 44.08
C ASP A 70 25.44 -2.06 44.88
N ARG A 71 25.00 -3.14 45.55
CA ARG A 71 23.80 -3.18 46.37
C ARG A 71 23.67 -2.02 47.36
N ARG A 72 24.80 -1.48 47.87
CA ARG A 72 24.84 -0.34 48.80
C ARG A 72 24.40 0.98 48.18
N GLN A 73 24.42 1.09 46.85
CA GLN A 73 23.98 2.27 46.11
C GLN A 73 22.45 2.29 45.90
N LEU A 74 21.78 1.17 46.14
CA LEU A 74 20.33 1.02 45.93
C LEU A 74 19.57 1.15 47.25
N ASP A 75 18.76 2.19 47.37
CA ASP A 75 17.86 2.37 48.52
C ASP A 75 16.56 1.57 48.37
N ALA A 76 16.21 0.80 49.42
CA ALA A 76 14.98 0.03 49.50
C ALA A 76 13.73 0.91 49.69
N SER A 77 13.87 2.17 50.05
CA SER A 77 12.76 3.14 50.10
C SER A 77 12.25 3.54 48.70
N ASN A 78 13.10 3.43 47.68
CA ASN A 78 12.79 3.76 46.29
C ASN A 78 12.16 2.59 45.52
N LEU A 79 12.04 1.41 46.13
CA LEU A 79 11.48 0.22 45.48
C LEU A 79 10.03 0.03 45.96
N THR A 80 9.09 -0.11 45.03
CA THR A 80 7.68 -0.44 45.32
C THR A 80 7.31 -1.73 44.62
N MET A 81 6.84 -2.72 45.37
CA MET A 81 6.39 -4.00 44.81
C MET A 81 4.97 -3.88 44.25
N THR A 82 4.72 -4.42 43.07
CA THR A 82 3.43 -4.32 42.37
C THR A 82 2.92 -5.68 41.88
N SER A 83 1.61 -5.80 41.65
CA SER A 83 0.91 -6.98 41.13
C SER A 83 1.16 -7.24 39.63
N GLY A 84 2.42 -7.19 39.23
CA GLY A 84 2.90 -7.30 37.85
C GLY A 84 3.41 -5.98 37.29
N CYS A 85 4.04 -6.06 36.11
CA CYS A 85 4.60 -4.88 35.43
C CYS A 85 3.50 -3.97 34.86
N ASP A 86 2.36 -4.51 34.44
CA ASP A 86 1.21 -3.70 34.00
C ASP A 86 0.72 -2.78 35.14
N ALA A 87 0.63 -3.31 36.38
CA ALA A 87 0.29 -2.52 37.56
C ALA A 87 1.38 -1.49 37.92
N ALA A 88 2.66 -1.80 37.64
CA ALA A 88 3.77 -0.86 37.81
C ALA A 88 3.68 0.31 36.82
N PHE A 89 3.37 0.03 35.56
CA PHE A 89 3.11 1.04 34.54
C PHE A 89 1.93 1.91 34.91
N ASP A 90 0.81 1.29 35.28
CA ASP A 90 -0.40 2.04 35.66
C ASP A 90 -0.14 2.95 36.87
N LEU A 91 0.59 2.47 37.88
CA LEU A 91 1.02 3.27 39.04
C LEU A 91 1.87 4.48 38.63
N LEU A 92 2.91 4.26 37.82
CA LEU A 92 3.80 5.33 37.36
C LEU A 92 3.06 6.36 36.52
N VAL A 93 2.34 5.91 35.49
CA VAL A 93 1.59 6.79 34.60
C VAL A 93 0.57 7.63 35.38
N HIS A 94 -0.07 7.07 36.42
CA HIS A 94 -0.95 7.86 37.30
C HIS A 94 -0.26 8.93 38.12
N SER A 95 0.93 8.59 38.64
CA SER A 95 1.63 9.48 39.54
C SER A 95 2.36 10.59 38.80
N LEU A 96 2.80 10.32 37.56
CA LEU A 96 3.71 11.18 36.80
C LEU A 96 2.98 12.06 35.79
N CYS A 97 1.90 11.56 35.18
CA CYS A 97 1.22 12.25 34.08
C CYS A 97 -0.10 12.86 34.55
N GLN A 98 -0.40 14.06 34.08
CA GLN A 98 -1.67 14.75 34.27
C GLN A 98 -2.58 14.56 33.04
N PRO A 99 -3.92 14.58 33.21
CA PRO A 99 -4.85 14.63 32.08
C PRO A 99 -4.45 15.68 31.03
N GLY A 100 -4.52 15.32 29.75
CA GLY A 100 -4.13 16.16 28.61
C GLY A 100 -2.63 16.19 28.29
N GLN A 101 -1.79 15.48 29.04
CA GLN A 101 -0.37 15.33 28.71
C GLN A 101 -0.13 14.18 27.73
N VAL A 102 0.94 14.32 26.93
CA VAL A 102 1.34 13.33 25.94
C VAL A 102 2.37 12.36 26.53
N VAL A 103 2.17 11.06 26.30
CA VAL A 103 3.14 10.00 26.59
C VAL A 103 3.74 9.48 25.29
N GLY A 104 5.05 9.65 25.12
CA GLY A 104 5.81 9.06 24.03
C GLY A 104 6.04 7.57 24.30
N ILE A 105 5.78 6.71 23.33
CA ILE A 105 5.97 5.26 23.42
C ILE A 105 6.95 4.84 22.34
N VAL A 106 8.15 4.40 22.73
CA VAL A 106 9.14 3.91 21.77
C VAL A 106 8.74 2.53 21.27
N THR A 107 8.58 2.37 19.96
CA THR A 107 8.19 1.12 19.31
C THR A 107 9.38 0.48 18.56
N PRO A 108 9.45 -0.85 18.48
CA PRO A 108 8.46 -1.84 18.97
C PRO A 108 8.43 -1.95 20.50
N THR A 109 7.25 -2.27 21.07
CA THR A 109 7.01 -2.26 22.51
C THR A 109 6.10 -3.39 23.00
N HIS A 110 5.95 -3.53 24.32
CA HIS A 110 5.03 -4.49 24.92
C HIS A 110 3.57 -3.96 24.94
N PRO A 111 2.56 -4.76 24.52
CA PRO A 111 1.16 -4.31 24.43
C PRO A 111 0.57 -3.88 25.78
N GLY A 112 1.06 -4.46 26.88
CA GLY A 112 0.62 -4.10 28.23
C GLY A 112 0.91 -2.64 28.57
N ALA A 113 2.05 -2.10 28.15
CA ALA A 113 2.39 -0.69 28.39
C ALA A 113 1.43 0.23 27.62
N MET A 114 1.20 -0.05 26.33
CA MET A 114 0.24 0.70 25.51
C MET A 114 -1.18 0.66 26.09
N ARG A 115 -1.64 -0.53 26.49
CA ARG A 115 -2.95 -0.72 27.09
C ARG A 115 -3.11 0.08 28.39
N CYS A 116 -2.12 0.03 29.29
CA CYS A 116 -2.20 0.75 30.56
C CYS A 116 -2.30 2.27 30.36
N ILE A 117 -1.64 2.82 29.33
CA ILE A 117 -1.71 4.25 29.03
C ILE A 117 -3.05 4.58 28.33
N ARG A 118 -3.41 3.84 27.28
CA ARG A 118 -4.64 4.08 26.48
C ARG A 118 -5.92 3.90 27.29
N CYS A 119 -5.99 2.92 28.19
CA CYS A 119 -7.17 2.68 29.04
C CYS A 119 -7.51 3.86 29.97
N ARG A 120 -6.63 4.86 30.08
CA ARG A 120 -6.91 6.05 30.89
C ARG A 120 -7.78 7.06 30.18
N GLY A 121 -7.83 7.06 28.84
CA GLY A 121 -8.67 7.97 28.04
C GLY A 121 -8.39 9.48 28.22
N VAL A 122 -7.50 9.86 29.13
CA VAL A 122 -7.16 11.25 29.47
C VAL A 122 -5.71 11.60 29.16
N LEU A 123 -4.94 10.66 28.59
CA LEU A 123 -3.56 10.90 28.17
C LEU A 123 -3.47 10.64 26.67
N ASP A 124 -2.85 11.57 25.96
CA ASP A 124 -2.52 11.37 24.55
C ASP A 124 -1.27 10.50 24.44
N THR A 125 -1.14 9.74 23.35
CA THR A 125 0.02 8.89 23.12
C THR A 125 0.60 9.12 21.74
N ILE A 126 1.93 9.21 21.65
CA ILE A 126 2.66 9.24 20.39
C ILE A 126 3.55 8.01 20.32
N GLU A 127 3.36 7.16 19.32
CA GLU A 127 4.27 6.05 19.04
C GLU A 127 5.49 6.55 18.24
N ILE A 128 6.68 6.20 18.69
CA ILE A 128 7.96 6.65 18.12
C ILE A 128 8.74 5.40 17.69
N ALA A 129 8.69 5.09 16.39
CA ALA A 129 9.38 3.94 15.82
C ALA A 129 10.91 4.12 15.86
N VAL A 130 11.61 3.13 16.42
CA VAL A 130 13.07 3.10 16.50
C VAL A 130 13.60 1.77 15.98
N ASP A 131 14.41 1.85 14.92
CA ASP A 131 15.22 0.72 14.43
C ASP A 131 16.51 0.62 15.25
N LEU A 132 16.55 -0.31 16.19
CA LEU A 132 17.69 -0.55 17.07
C LEU A 132 18.82 -1.19 16.27
N GLY A 133 19.74 -0.32 15.87
CA GLY A 133 20.87 -0.62 15.00
C GLY A 133 21.22 0.50 14.02
N LYS A 134 20.32 1.49 13.82
CA LYS A 134 20.52 2.54 12.79
C LYS A 134 20.35 4.00 13.22
N SER A 135 19.51 4.40 14.20
CA SER A 135 19.56 5.79 14.70
C SER A 135 18.72 6.08 15.96
N VAL A 136 19.38 6.53 17.04
CA VAL A 136 18.74 7.21 18.19
C VAL A 136 18.29 8.63 17.83
N ASP A 137 18.85 9.22 16.78
CA ASP A 137 18.61 10.62 16.40
C ASP A 137 17.16 10.85 15.95
N ALA A 138 16.50 9.83 15.38
CA ALA A 138 15.08 9.88 15.05
C ALA A 138 14.20 10.06 16.30
N LEU A 139 14.50 9.33 17.38
CA LEU A 139 13.81 9.50 18.68
C LEU A 139 14.04 10.91 19.22
N LEU A 140 15.28 11.39 19.23
CA LEU A 140 15.60 12.73 19.75
C LEU A 140 14.93 13.83 18.91
N SER A 141 14.87 13.66 17.59
CA SER A 141 14.20 14.59 16.68
C SER A 141 12.69 14.63 16.93
N CYS A 142 12.07 13.47 17.15
CA CYS A 142 10.66 13.39 17.51
C CYS A 142 10.38 14.07 18.86
N LEU A 143 11.22 13.85 19.87
CA LEU A 143 11.11 14.53 21.17
C LEU A 143 11.22 16.05 21.02
N ASN A 144 12.14 16.55 20.18
CA ASN A 144 12.30 17.98 19.91
C ASN A 144 11.08 18.57 19.19
N ALA A 145 10.48 17.82 18.25
CA ALA A 145 9.30 18.25 17.52
C ALA A 145 8.02 18.23 18.37
N ASN A 146 8.02 17.49 19.48
CA ASN A 146 6.87 17.28 20.35
C ASN A 146 7.17 17.68 21.80
N PRO A 147 7.29 18.99 22.09
CA PRO A 147 7.63 19.48 23.43
C PRO A 147 6.55 19.20 24.49
N SER A 148 5.35 18.73 24.08
CA SER A 148 4.25 18.34 24.95
C SER A 148 4.41 16.95 25.60
N ILE A 149 5.43 16.17 25.18
CA ILE A 149 5.71 14.86 25.76
C ILE A 149 6.17 15.02 27.21
N ALA A 150 5.33 14.56 28.16
CA ALA A 150 5.60 14.62 29.59
C ALA A 150 6.28 13.36 30.13
N ALA A 151 6.07 12.22 29.45
CA ALA A 151 6.72 10.96 29.77
C ALA A 151 7.09 10.18 28.50
N LEU A 152 8.18 9.41 28.57
CA LEU A 152 8.68 8.54 27.52
C LEU A 152 8.77 7.10 28.06
N VAL A 153 8.18 6.14 27.36
CA VAL A 153 8.23 4.72 27.67
C VAL A 153 9.12 3.99 26.66
N LEU A 154 10.11 3.23 27.14
CA LEU A 154 10.93 2.37 26.29
C LEU A 154 11.28 1.05 26.99
N CYS A 155 11.50 -0.01 26.23
CA CYS A 155 11.91 -1.32 26.75
C CYS A 155 13.42 -1.53 26.58
N ASN A 156 14.09 -2.03 27.62
CA ASN A 156 15.50 -2.39 27.58
C ASN A 156 15.78 -3.62 28.47
N PRO A 157 15.99 -4.82 27.91
CA PRO A 157 15.97 -5.19 26.49
C PRO A 157 14.62 -4.93 25.80
N THR A 158 14.65 -4.71 24.48
CA THR A 158 13.47 -4.37 23.68
C THR A 158 12.52 -5.55 23.52
N THR A 159 11.21 -5.29 23.57
CA THR A 159 10.17 -6.29 23.26
C THR A 159 9.57 -5.94 21.90
N PRO A 160 9.43 -6.89 20.95
CA PRO A 160 9.63 -8.33 21.06
C PRO A 160 11.02 -8.82 20.61
N THR A 161 11.91 -7.91 20.19
CA THR A 161 13.15 -8.25 19.47
C THR A 161 14.28 -8.78 20.35
N GLY A 162 14.28 -8.47 21.65
CA GLY A 162 15.35 -8.87 22.56
C GLY A 162 16.68 -8.13 22.35
N GLN A 163 16.69 -7.08 21.54
CA GLN A 163 17.86 -6.24 21.30
C GLN A 163 18.13 -5.32 22.50
N LEU A 164 19.39 -4.91 22.68
CA LEU A 164 19.81 -4.04 23.77
C LEU A 164 19.96 -2.60 23.29
N TRP A 165 19.57 -1.65 24.14
CA TRP A 165 20.04 -0.28 23.99
C TRP A 165 21.51 -0.21 24.38
N THR A 166 22.32 0.49 23.57
CA THR A 166 23.71 0.71 23.99
C THR A 166 23.74 1.67 25.17
N ARG A 167 24.81 1.58 25.97
CA ARG A 167 25.01 2.52 27.08
C ARG A 167 24.97 3.97 26.62
N SER A 168 25.65 4.28 25.52
CA SER A 168 25.70 5.62 24.92
C SER A 168 24.31 6.12 24.55
N ASP A 169 23.48 5.24 23.98
CA ASP A 169 22.12 5.59 23.55
C ASP A 169 21.21 5.89 24.74
N LEU A 170 21.28 5.09 25.81
CA LEU A 170 20.55 5.38 27.04
C LEU A 170 21.03 6.67 27.72
N GLU A 171 22.35 6.94 27.74
CA GLU A 171 22.90 8.19 28.26
C GLU A 171 22.35 9.39 27.49
N LYS A 172 22.35 9.34 26.15
CA LYS A 172 21.77 10.39 25.29
C LYS A 172 20.28 10.60 25.57
N VAL A 173 19.49 9.52 25.64
CA VAL A 173 18.05 9.65 25.94
C VAL A 173 17.83 10.34 27.27
N VAL A 174 18.53 9.92 28.33
CA VAL A 174 18.41 10.53 29.67
C VAL A 174 18.89 11.99 29.69
N GLU A 175 19.96 12.32 28.96
CA GLU A 175 20.46 13.70 28.88
C GLU A 175 19.53 14.65 28.10
N HIS A 176 18.86 14.14 27.08
CA HIS A 176 17.99 14.92 26.19
C HIS A 176 16.57 15.09 26.75
N THR A 177 16.15 14.20 27.65
CA THR A 177 14.82 14.19 28.28
C THR A 177 14.77 15.00 29.59
N ARG A 178 15.59 16.04 29.75
CA ARG A 178 15.58 16.89 30.95
C ARG A 178 14.20 17.55 31.13
N GLY A 179 13.45 17.09 32.14
CA GLY A 179 12.09 17.54 32.43
C GLY A 179 10.98 16.61 31.93
N ILE A 180 11.34 15.55 31.21
CA ILE A 180 10.44 14.48 30.75
C ILE A 180 10.70 13.24 31.62
N HIS A 181 9.64 12.56 32.07
CA HIS A 181 9.78 11.32 32.82
C HIS A 181 10.12 10.15 31.90
N VAL A 182 11.25 9.47 32.11
CA VAL A 182 11.66 8.30 31.33
C VAL A 182 11.35 7.03 32.11
N ILE A 183 10.40 6.24 31.62
CA ILE A 183 10.01 4.94 32.17
C ILE A 183 10.66 3.85 31.32
N VAL A 184 11.61 3.12 31.92
CA VAL A 184 12.33 2.04 31.25
C VAL A 184 11.84 0.70 31.77
N ASP A 185 11.27 -0.11 30.88
CA ASP A 185 10.89 -1.49 31.17
C ASP A 185 12.05 -2.45 30.97
N GLU A 186 12.56 -2.96 32.08
CA GLU A 186 13.67 -3.91 32.16
C GLU A 186 13.20 -5.29 32.62
N VAL A 187 11.94 -5.66 32.39
CA VAL A 187 11.42 -6.99 32.77
C VAL A 187 12.17 -8.14 32.07
N LEU A 188 12.75 -7.90 30.88
CA LEU A 188 13.55 -8.90 30.16
C LEU A 188 15.01 -8.99 30.64
N ALA A 189 15.47 -8.11 31.54
CA ALA A 189 16.85 -8.11 32.03
C ALA A 189 17.22 -9.35 32.86
N VAL A 190 16.23 -10.09 33.36
CA VAL A 190 16.42 -11.42 33.99
C VAL A 190 16.61 -12.55 32.96
N SER A 191 16.51 -12.25 31.66
CA SER A 191 16.58 -13.23 30.57
C SER A 191 17.71 -12.92 29.58
N LEU A 192 18.85 -12.43 30.05
CA LEU A 192 20.03 -12.15 29.20
C LEU A 192 20.63 -13.45 28.66
N HIS A 193 21.00 -13.48 27.38
CA HIS A 193 21.59 -14.70 26.79
C HIS A 193 23.05 -14.85 27.23
N SER A 194 23.81 -13.77 27.35
CA SER A 194 25.19 -13.82 27.84
C SER A 194 25.32 -13.12 29.18
N TRP A 195 25.37 -13.84 30.31
CA TRP A 195 25.64 -13.27 31.64
C TRP A 195 26.81 -14.01 32.31
N PRO A 196 27.73 -13.32 33.03
CA PRO A 196 27.76 -11.89 33.34
C PRO A 196 28.31 -10.99 32.22
N ASN A 197 28.81 -11.58 31.13
CA ASN A 197 29.48 -10.85 30.04
C ASN A 197 28.53 -10.12 29.08
N SER A 198 27.30 -9.79 29.51
CA SER A 198 26.31 -9.11 28.67
C SER A 198 26.78 -7.70 28.33
N LYS A 199 26.33 -7.17 27.19
CA LYS A 199 26.41 -5.73 26.90
C LYS A 199 25.28 -4.92 27.54
N PHE A 200 24.41 -5.56 28.33
CA PHE A 200 23.25 -4.92 28.92
C PHE A 200 23.68 -3.84 29.92
N CYS A 201 23.11 -2.65 29.77
CA CYS A 201 23.27 -1.56 30.71
C CYS A 201 21.90 -1.21 31.27
N SER A 202 21.72 -1.42 32.58
CA SER A 202 20.47 -1.10 33.26
C SER A 202 20.29 0.41 33.46
N ALA A 203 19.08 0.91 33.23
CA ALA A 203 18.65 2.27 33.52
C ALA A 203 18.62 2.58 35.04
N LEU A 204 18.72 1.58 35.92
CA LEU A 204 18.92 1.78 37.36
C LEU A 204 20.16 2.64 37.67
N ARG A 205 21.15 2.62 36.78
CA ARG A 205 22.34 3.49 36.85
C ARG A 205 21.98 4.98 36.86
N TYR A 206 20.85 5.36 36.27
CA TYR A 206 20.39 6.74 36.26
C TYR A 206 19.30 6.95 37.32
N ALA A 207 18.37 6.01 37.47
CA ALA A 207 17.23 6.12 38.40
C ALA A 207 17.62 6.30 39.88
N HIS A 208 18.77 5.78 40.32
CA HIS A 208 19.20 5.94 41.73
C HIS A 208 19.66 7.35 42.08
N SER A 209 19.95 8.20 41.07
CA SER A 209 20.41 9.58 41.24
C SER A 209 19.57 10.63 40.48
N ASN A 210 18.56 10.21 39.71
CA ASN A 210 17.68 11.07 38.91
C ASN A 210 16.20 10.76 39.18
N ASP A 211 15.44 11.78 39.61
CA ASP A 211 14.02 11.64 39.99
C ASP A 211 13.06 11.51 38.78
N HIS A 212 13.55 11.76 37.57
CA HIS A 212 12.80 11.62 36.31
C HIS A 212 13.06 10.30 35.58
N VAL A 213 13.92 9.41 36.10
CA VAL A 213 14.13 8.09 35.51
C VAL A 213 13.52 7.02 36.41
N HIS A 214 12.68 6.18 35.82
CA HIS A 214 11.88 5.17 36.51
C HIS A 214 12.15 3.81 35.87
N VAL A 215 12.40 2.79 36.67
CA VAL A 215 12.63 1.43 36.17
C VAL A 215 11.47 0.54 36.57
N VAL A 216 10.83 -0.08 35.57
CA VAL A 216 9.83 -1.13 35.74
C VAL A 216 10.50 -2.47 35.50
N THR A 217 10.26 -3.44 36.37
CA THR A 217 10.80 -4.80 36.22
C THR A 217 9.94 -5.80 36.99
N GLY A 218 10.28 -7.10 36.94
CA GLY A 218 9.48 -8.14 37.58
C GLY A 218 10.04 -9.55 37.42
N LEU A 219 9.28 -10.54 37.90
CA LEU A 219 9.69 -11.95 37.87
C LEU A 219 8.99 -12.77 36.78
N SER A 220 8.13 -12.15 35.96
CA SER A 220 7.37 -12.88 34.95
C SER A 220 8.26 -13.59 33.92
N LYS A 221 9.43 -13.01 33.61
CA LYS A 221 10.42 -13.58 32.69
C LYS A 221 11.48 -14.44 33.39
N ALA A 222 11.42 -14.49 34.72
CA ALA A 222 12.21 -15.38 35.57
C ALA A 222 11.59 -16.79 35.72
N GLY A 223 10.49 -17.11 35.02
CA GLY A 223 9.78 -18.38 35.17
C GLY A 223 8.75 -18.41 36.30
N LEU A 224 8.34 -17.23 36.80
CA LEU A 224 7.38 -17.06 37.88
C LEU A 224 6.18 -16.17 37.47
N ALA A 225 5.76 -16.25 36.20
CA ALA A 225 4.68 -15.42 35.65
C ALA A 225 3.38 -15.47 36.46
N GLY A 226 2.97 -16.66 36.91
CA GLY A 226 1.75 -16.86 37.70
C GLY A 226 1.76 -16.25 39.11
N LEU A 227 2.90 -15.78 39.62
CA LEU A 227 2.95 -15.04 40.89
C LEU A 227 2.53 -13.57 40.75
N HIS A 228 2.47 -13.05 39.52
CA HIS A 228 2.16 -11.65 39.22
C HIS A 228 3.00 -10.66 40.05
N VAL A 229 4.32 -10.78 39.96
CA VAL A 229 5.27 -9.90 40.68
C VAL A 229 5.90 -8.93 39.72
N GLY A 230 5.66 -7.64 39.96
CA GLY A 230 6.35 -6.51 39.37
C GLY A 230 6.99 -5.64 40.45
N ALA A 231 7.79 -4.68 40.01
CA ALA A 231 8.38 -3.66 40.85
C ALA A 231 8.63 -2.37 40.07
N VAL A 232 8.51 -1.25 40.79
CA VAL A 232 8.93 0.08 40.35
C VAL A 232 10.12 0.51 41.20
N TYR A 233 11.24 0.83 40.58
CA TYR A 233 12.33 1.56 41.23
C TYR A 233 12.26 3.03 40.83
N THR A 234 11.93 3.90 41.78
CA THR A 234 11.84 5.35 41.57
C THR A 234 12.08 6.15 42.85
N ARG A 235 12.71 7.30 42.70
CA ARG A 235 12.84 8.32 43.74
C ARG A 235 11.61 9.23 43.83
N HIS A 236 10.71 9.17 42.84
CA HIS A 236 9.45 9.91 42.85
C HIS A 236 8.48 9.29 43.86
N GLN A 237 8.40 9.87 45.06
CA GLN A 237 7.56 9.39 46.16
C GLN A 237 6.48 10.42 46.50
N SER A 238 5.64 10.78 45.52
CA SER A 238 4.52 11.70 45.75
C SER A 238 3.44 11.07 46.65
N SER A 239 2.59 11.91 47.25
CA SER A 239 1.43 11.43 48.02
C SER A 239 0.48 10.61 47.15
N THR A 240 0.34 10.98 45.87
CA THR A 240 -0.43 10.26 44.86
C THR A 240 0.17 8.88 44.58
N PHE A 241 1.48 8.81 44.31
CA PHE A 241 2.18 7.53 44.14
C PHE A 241 2.01 6.61 45.35
N SER A 242 2.23 7.15 46.55
CA SER A 242 2.09 6.40 47.81
C SER A 242 0.67 5.87 48.00
N SER A 243 -0.34 6.69 47.74
CA SER A 243 -1.75 6.30 47.90
C SER A 243 -2.15 5.21 46.91
N LEU A 244 -1.71 5.33 45.66
CA LEU A 244 -2.06 4.38 44.59
C LEU A 244 -1.30 3.07 44.70
N SER A 245 -0.11 3.07 45.29
CA SER A 245 0.63 1.84 45.57
C SER A 245 -0.17 0.83 46.40
N THR A 246 -1.19 1.30 47.14
CA THR A 246 -2.10 0.44 47.90
C THR A 246 -3.00 -0.44 47.04
N LEU A 247 -3.31 0.00 45.83
CA LEU A 247 -4.18 -0.69 44.88
C LEU A 247 -3.41 -1.73 44.07
N THR A 248 -2.08 -1.61 44.01
CA THR A 248 -1.21 -2.47 43.20
C THR A 248 -0.44 -3.50 44.03
N GLN A 249 -0.79 -3.72 45.29
CA GLN A 249 0.00 -4.59 46.19
C GLN A 249 0.03 -6.06 45.74
N ILE A 250 1.16 -6.73 46.02
CA ILE A 250 1.26 -8.19 45.95
C ILE A 250 0.90 -8.84 47.28
N SER A 251 0.34 -10.05 47.22
CA SER A 251 -0.07 -10.79 48.41
C SER A 251 1.10 -11.05 49.37
N ASN A 252 0.85 -11.01 50.69
CA ASN A 252 1.89 -11.28 51.70
C ASN A 252 2.54 -12.68 51.57
N PRO A 253 1.82 -13.76 51.23
CA PRO A 253 2.47 -15.03 50.90
C PRO A 253 3.50 -14.90 49.75
N THR A 254 3.17 -14.14 48.71
CA THR A 254 4.10 -13.87 47.58
C THR A 254 5.32 -13.06 48.05
N GLN A 255 5.11 -12.05 48.89
CA GLN A 255 6.20 -11.24 49.44
C GLN A 255 7.17 -12.06 50.31
N GLU A 256 6.63 -12.92 51.16
CA GLU A 256 7.41 -13.84 52.01
C GLU A 256 8.20 -14.85 51.16
N PHE A 257 7.59 -15.37 50.09
CA PHE A 257 8.28 -16.21 49.13
C PHE A 257 9.47 -15.48 48.52
N ILE A 258 9.29 -14.25 48.03
CA ILE A 258 10.38 -13.44 47.46
C ILE A 258 11.48 -13.20 48.50
N ALA A 259 11.08 -12.80 49.71
CA ALA A 259 12.01 -12.54 50.80
C ALA A 259 12.90 -13.75 51.08
N LYS A 260 12.34 -14.97 51.12
CA LYS A 260 13.08 -16.22 51.31
C LYS A 260 13.85 -16.67 50.07
N ALA A 261 13.23 -16.58 48.91
CA ALA A 261 13.79 -17.04 47.64
C ALA A 261 15.07 -16.30 47.27
N PHE A 262 15.17 -15.02 47.62
CA PHE A 262 16.36 -14.19 47.37
C PHE A 262 17.05 -13.73 48.65
N HIS A 263 16.76 -14.34 49.81
CA HIS A 263 17.48 -14.05 51.07
C HIS A 263 18.96 -14.46 50.96
N ASP A 264 19.20 -15.58 50.28
CA ASP A 264 20.54 -16.09 50.01
C ASP A 264 21.20 -15.28 48.90
N ARG A 265 22.37 -14.69 49.20
CA ARG A 265 23.13 -13.83 48.28
C ARG A 265 23.57 -14.56 47.01
N ASP A 266 23.68 -15.89 47.06
CA ASP A 266 24.11 -16.69 45.90
C ASP A 266 22.94 -17.00 44.96
N THR A 267 21.69 -16.96 45.44
CA THR A 267 20.53 -17.39 44.64
C THR A 267 20.23 -16.47 43.43
N PRO A 268 20.30 -15.13 43.51
CA PRO A 268 20.15 -14.28 42.33
C PRO A 268 21.19 -14.56 41.23
N ALA A 269 22.45 -14.77 41.60
CA ALA A 269 23.51 -15.12 40.65
C ALA A 269 23.28 -16.50 40.02
N ALA A 270 22.90 -17.49 40.83
CA ALA A 270 22.55 -18.82 40.36
C ALA A 270 21.34 -18.81 39.40
N LEU A 271 20.35 -17.95 39.64
CA LEU A 271 19.22 -17.72 38.72
C LEU A 271 19.72 -17.19 37.38
N MET A 272 20.53 -16.13 37.38
CA MET A 272 21.03 -15.50 36.16
C MET A 272 21.92 -16.45 35.35
N GLU A 273 22.82 -17.18 35.99
CA GLU A 273 23.65 -18.19 35.34
C GLU A 273 22.81 -19.31 34.72
N CYS A 274 21.84 -19.83 35.48
CA CYS A 274 20.94 -20.88 35.03
C CYS A 274 20.10 -20.42 33.83
N ALA A 275 19.49 -19.23 33.92
CA ALA A 275 18.67 -18.63 32.87
C ALA A 275 19.49 -18.37 31.61
N SER A 276 20.63 -17.70 31.72
CA SER A 276 21.52 -17.35 30.59
C SER A 276 22.00 -18.60 29.83
N LYS A 277 22.45 -19.62 30.56
CA LYS A 277 22.90 -20.87 29.96
C LYS A 277 21.80 -21.58 29.18
N ARG A 278 20.60 -21.68 29.77
CA ARG A 278 19.46 -22.38 29.18
C ARG A 278 18.86 -21.61 28.01
N LEU A 279 18.72 -20.30 28.12
CA LEU A 279 18.21 -19.43 27.04
C LEU A 279 19.18 -19.38 25.87
N THR A 280 20.49 -19.34 26.09
CA THR A 280 21.48 -19.44 25.00
C THR A 280 21.33 -20.75 24.23
N ALA A 281 21.16 -21.86 24.93
CA ALA A 281 20.98 -23.17 24.30
C ALA A 281 19.67 -23.21 23.50
N ALA A 282 18.57 -22.70 24.05
CA ALA A 282 17.27 -22.65 23.39
C ALA A 282 17.27 -21.70 22.18
N TYR A 283 17.90 -20.52 22.28
CA TYR A 283 18.05 -19.57 21.19
C TYR A 283 18.85 -20.17 20.02
N ARG A 284 19.98 -20.84 20.32
CA ARG A 284 20.74 -21.57 19.30
C ARG A 284 19.92 -22.69 18.66
N LEU A 285 19.12 -23.41 19.45
CA LEU A 285 18.24 -24.45 18.92
C LEU A 285 17.24 -23.86 17.93
N ILE A 286 16.45 -22.85 18.32
CA ILE A 286 15.45 -22.27 17.41
C ILE A 286 16.08 -21.68 16.14
N CYS A 287 17.23 -21.00 16.25
CA CYS A 287 17.95 -20.48 15.07
C CYS A 287 18.36 -21.62 14.13
N ASN A 288 18.87 -22.73 14.68
CA ASN A 288 19.25 -23.90 13.90
C ASN A 288 18.03 -24.60 13.26
N GLU A 289 16.89 -24.68 13.96
CA GLU A 289 15.65 -25.24 13.42
C GLU A 289 15.08 -24.35 12.30
N LEU A 290 14.99 -23.04 12.51
CA LEU A 290 14.54 -22.08 11.50
C LEU A 290 15.43 -22.16 10.26
N HIS A 291 16.75 -22.17 10.43
CA HIS A 291 17.71 -22.31 9.34
C HIS A 291 17.56 -23.66 8.61
N ARG A 292 17.41 -24.77 9.35
CA ARG A 292 17.19 -26.11 8.76
C ARG A 292 15.94 -26.14 7.88
N HIS A 293 14.91 -25.42 8.30
CA HIS A 293 13.64 -25.31 7.58
C HIS A 293 13.59 -24.14 6.58
N ARG A 294 14.72 -23.46 6.34
CA ARG A 294 14.88 -22.34 5.39
C ARG A 294 14.02 -21.12 5.68
N ILE A 295 13.77 -20.84 6.96
CA ILE A 295 13.16 -19.61 7.43
C ILE A 295 14.31 -18.69 7.85
N ASN A 296 14.77 -17.83 6.93
CA ASN A 296 16.04 -17.10 7.08
C ASN A 296 15.92 -15.72 7.71
N ALA A 297 14.74 -15.08 7.65
CA ALA A 297 14.54 -13.73 8.17
C ALA A 297 14.17 -13.78 9.65
N HIS A 298 15.09 -13.33 10.50
CA HIS A 298 14.87 -13.14 11.93
C HIS A 298 15.74 -12.01 12.50
N VAL A 299 15.23 -11.34 13.53
CA VAL A 299 15.99 -10.33 14.27
C VAL A 299 16.88 -11.03 15.30
N VAL A 300 18.17 -10.69 15.33
CA VAL A 300 19.11 -11.23 16.31
C VAL A 300 18.76 -10.70 17.70
N ALA A 301 18.52 -11.61 18.64
CA ALA A 301 18.22 -11.29 20.03
C ALA A 301 19.46 -11.45 20.92
N ASP A 302 19.72 -10.48 21.80
CA ASP A 302 20.77 -10.54 22.83
C ASP A 302 20.20 -10.97 24.21
N ALA A 303 18.88 -10.88 24.37
CA ALA A 303 18.15 -11.18 25.58
C ALA A 303 16.70 -11.59 25.28
N GLY A 304 15.99 -12.04 26.32
CA GLY A 304 14.58 -12.37 26.27
C GLY A 304 14.28 -13.82 25.89
N LEU A 305 13.01 -14.07 25.59
CA LEU A 305 12.43 -15.41 25.43
C LEU A 305 11.86 -15.63 24.02
N THR A 306 11.94 -14.61 23.16
CA THR A 306 11.23 -14.52 21.89
C THR A 306 12.18 -14.16 20.76
N ILE A 307 11.85 -14.62 19.56
CA ILE A 307 12.51 -14.25 18.32
C ILE A 307 11.44 -13.75 17.34
N MET A 308 11.75 -12.69 16.60
CA MET A 308 10.91 -12.23 15.51
C MET A 308 11.28 -12.99 14.25
N VAL A 309 10.28 -13.57 13.60
CA VAL A 309 10.43 -14.43 12.42
C VAL A 309 9.54 -13.89 11.32
N GLU A 310 10.10 -13.62 10.15
CA GLU A 310 9.30 -13.30 8.97
C GLU A 310 8.90 -14.61 8.28
N LEU A 311 7.60 -14.79 8.07
CA LEU A 311 7.06 -15.92 7.34
C LEU A 311 6.67 -15.45 5.95
N ASN A 312 7.39 -15.94 4.94
CA ASN A 312 6.92 -15.84 3.58
C ASN A 312 5.61 -16.64 3.50
N THR A 313 4.45 -15.95 3.39
CA THR A 313 3.11 -16.51 3.08
C THR A 313 2.54 -15.80 1.83
N ASN A 314 1.51 -16.33 1.16
CA ASN A 314 0.93 -15.69 -0.05
C ASN A 314 0.41 -14.27 0.28
N ASP A 315 0.39 -13.38 -0.72
CA ASP A 315 -0.12 -12.01 -0.64
C ASP A 315 -1.66 -11.91 -0.41
N GLY A 316 -2.27 -12.92 0.21
CA GLY A 316 -3.69 -12.94 0.60
C GLY A 316 -3.95 -12.51 2.05
N HIS A 317 -2.88 -12.18 2.79
CA HIS A 317 -2.97 -11.65 4.14
C HIS A 317 -2.46 -10.20 4.14
N ASP A 318 -3.35 -9.25 3.89
CA ASP A 318 -3.06 -7.81 4.05
C ASP A 318 -2.88 -7.42 5.54
N ASP A 319 -3.17 -8.36 6.45
CA ASP A 319 -3.03 -8.26 7.90
C ASP A 319 -2.33 -9.52 8.47
N ASP A 320 -1.34 -9.33 9.35
CA ASP A 320 -0.63 -10.43 10.01
C ASP A 320 -1.50 -11.11 11.09
N GLY A 321 -2.61 -10.49 11.51
CA GLY A 321 -3.65 -11.11 12.32
C GLY A 321 -4.31 -12.31 11.63
N ALA A 322 -4.68 -12.16 10.35
CA ALA A 322 -5.23 -13.25 9.54
C ALA A 322 -4.21 -14.39 9.35
N LEU A 323 -2.95 -14.06 9.09
CA LEU A 323 -1.85 -15.01 9.00
C LEU A 323 -1.71 -15.86 10.27
N VAL A 324 -1.74 -15.23 11.44
CA VAL A 324 -1.62 -15.96 12.72
C VAL A 324 -2.84 -16.84 13.00
N ASN A 325 -4.04 -16.42 12.58
CA ASN A 325 -5.23 -17.26 12.67
C ASN A 325 -5.11 -18.50 11.78
N ASP A 326 -4.55 -18.37 10.59
CA ASP A 326 -4.31 -19.50 9.69
C ASP A 326 -3.23 -20.44 10.21
N ILE A 327 -2.15 -19.92 10.80
CA ILE A 327 -1.14 -20.73 11.48
C ILE A 327 -1.78 -21.50 12.65
N LEU A 328 -2.65 -20.87 13.43
CA LEU A 328 -3.34 -21.52 14.54
C LEU A 328 -4.29 -22.63 14.07
N THR A 329 -5.09 -22.35 13.04
CA THR A 329 -6.13 -23.28 12.58
C THR A 329 -5.57 -24.43 11.75
N GLN A 330 -4.60 -24.14 10.86
CA GLN A 330 -4.06 -25.08 9.89
C GLN A 330 -2.77 -25.74 10.38
N ALA A 331 -1.83 -24.96 10.93
CA ALA A 331 -0.56 -25.49 11.44
C ALA A 331 -0.68 -26.00 12.89
N LYS A 332 -1.77 -25.66 13.60
CA LYS A 332 -1.93 -25.95 15.03
C LYS A 332 -0.76 -25.43 15.86
N VAL A 333 -0.30 -24.22 15.54
CA VAL A 333 0.73 -23.49 16.31
C VAL A 333 0.17 -22.13 16.69
N MET A 334 0.25 -21.77 17.97
CA MET A 334 -0.16 -20.45 18.44
C MET A 334 1.07 -19.55 18.50
N VAL A 335 1.05 -18.45 17.77
CA VAL A 335 2.06 -17.37 17.78
C VAL A 335 1.35 -16.02 17.92
N HIS A 336 2.09 -14.92 18.00
CA HIS A 336 1.49 -13.57 17.92
C HIS A 336 1.98 -12.81 16.69
N PRO A 337 1.13 -11.95 16.10
CA PRO A 337 1.53 -11.09 15.00
C PRO A 337 2.51 -10.02 15.47
N GLY A 338 3.34 -9.53 14.55
CA GLY A 338 4.30 -8.45 14.78
C GLY A 338 3.60 -7.12 15.04
N SER A 339 2.50 -6.85 14.34
CA SER A 339 1.65 -5.66 14.50
C SER A 339 1.19 -5.45 15.94
N ARG A 340 0.92 -6.54 16.68
CA ARG A 340 0.56 -6.50 18.10
C ARG A 340 1.60 -5.76 18.95
N PHE A 341 2.86 -5.73 18.54
CA PHE A 341 3.97 -5.08 19.23
C PHE A 341 4.42 -3.76 18.56
N SER A 342 3.61 -3.22 17.66
CA SER A 342 3.97 -2.10 16.78
C SER A 342 5.24 -2.36 15.98
N TYR A 343 5.46 -3.62 15.55
CA TYR A 343 6.56 -3.99 14.67
C TYR A 343 6.14 -3.79 13.19
N PRO A 344 6.97 -3.17 12.33
CA PRO A 344 6.57 -2.86 10.96
C PRO A 344 6.50 -4.11 10.05
N GLY A 345 5.49 -4.16 9.17
CA GLY A 345 5.31 -5.17 8.13
C GLY A 345 4.29 -6.27 8.45
N HIS A 346 3.62 -6.80 7.42
CA HIS A 346 2.45 -7.71 7.54
C HIS A 346 2.78 -9.22 7.52
N ARG A 347 4.05 -9.59 7.77
CA ARG A 347 4.52 -11.00 7.69
C ARG A 347 5.36 -11.46 8.87
N TRP A 348 5.43 -10.64 9.91
CA TRP A 348 6.24 -10.92 11.08
C TRP A 348 5.42 -11.62 12.15
N VAL A 349 5.95 -12.70 12.70
CA VAL A 349 5.39 -13.37 13.86
C VAL A 349 6.41 -13.44 14.98
N ARG A 350 5.94 -13.29 16.22
CA ARG A 350 6.73 -13.49 17.41
C ARG A 350 6.65 -14.95 17.85
N VAL A 351 7.79 -15.62 17.91
CA VAL A 351 7.91 -17.01 18.36
C VAL A 351 8.64 -17.08 19.70
N VAL A 352 8.02 -17.69 20.70
CA VAL A 352 8.64 -17.95 22.01
C VAL A 352 9.50 -19.21 21.91
N PHE A 353 10.76 -19.13 22.35
CA PHE A 353 11.69 -20.27 22.33
C PHE A 353 12.06 -20.82 23.70
N ALA A 354 11.58 -20.20 24.79
CA ALA A 354 11.92 -20.58 26.17
C ALA A 354 11.13 -21.79 26.69
N ASP A 355 11.13 -22.88 25.92
CA ASP A 355 10.45 -24.14 26.21
C ASP A 355 11.34 -25.35 25.91
N GLN A 356 10.84 -26.56 26.17
CA GLN A 356 11.55 -27.81 25.91
C GLN A 356 11.97 -27.95 24.45
N PRO A 357 13.14 -28.55 24.18
CA PRO A 357 13.66 -28.70 22.82
C PRO A 357 12.69 -29.34 21.82
N ASP A 358 11.92 -30.34 22.24
CA ASP A 358 11.03 -31.07 21.35
C ASP A 358 9.83 -30.20 20.91
N VAL A 359 9.26 -29.43 21.84
CA VAL A 359 8.19 -28.46 21.55
C VAL A 359 8.64 -27.42 20.52
N ILE A 360 9.88 -26.92 20.66
CA ILE A 360 10.45 -25.95 19.71
C ILE A 360 10.66 -26.57 18.33
N ARG A 361 11.23 -27.79 18.26
CA ARG A 361 11.44 -28.51 17.00
C ARG A 361 10.12 -28.75 16.27
N GLU A 362 9.14 -29.28 16.99
CA GLU A 362 7.85 -29.61 16.41
C GLU A 362 7.09 -28.34 15.98
N GLY A 363 7.10 -27.28 16.80
CA GLY A 363 6.48 -26.00 16.45
C GLY A 363 7.10 -25.38 15.19
N VAL A 364 8.43 -25.32 15.10
CA VAL A 364 9.12 -24.82 13.90
C VAL A 364 8.85 -25.72 12.69
N ARG A 365 8.83 -27.05 12.86
CA ARG A 365 8.50 -27.99 11.78
C ARG A 365 7.10 -27.75 11.22
N ARG A 366 6.10 -27.50 12.08
CA ARG A 366 4.72 -27.19 11.67
C ARG A 366 4.61 -25.84 10.99
N LEU A 367 5.25 -24.81 11.52
CA LEU A 367 5.37 -23.49 10.85
C LEU A 367 5.97 -23.63 9.45
N ALA A 368 7.04 -24.44 9.32
CA ALA A 368 7.67 -24.70 8.04
C ALA A 368 6.76 -25.48 7.07
N SER A 369 5.98 -26.45 7.57
CA SER A 369 4.99 -27.18 6.76
C SER A 369 3.92 -26.24 6.25
N PHE A 370 3.37 -25.40 7.12
CA PHE A 370 2.37 -24.40 6.78
C PHE A 370 2.85 -23.43 5.71
N VAL A 371 4.05 -22.85 5.88
CA VAL A 371 4.68 -22.01 4.86
C VAL A 371 4.85 -22.76 3.53
N LYS A 372 5.23 -24.04 3.59
CA LYS A 372 5.42 -24.90 2.40
C LYS A 372 4.10 -25.28 1.71
N GLU A 373 3.00 -25.38 2.44
CA GLU A 373 1.65 -25.69 1.94
C GLU A 373 0.97 -24.46 1.36
N GLN A 374 1.20 -23.29 1.96
CA GLN A 374 0.75 -21.99 1.44
C GLN A 374 1.54 -21.56 0.19
N TYR A 375 2.79 -22.04 0.03
CA TYR A 375 3.55 -21.97 -1.22
C TYR A 375 3.73 -23.33 -1.89
N PRO A 376 2.76 -23.81 -2.68
CA PRO A 376 3.16 -24.47 -3.89
C PRO A 376 3.73 -23.38 -4.80
N ARG A 377 5.02 -23.00 -4.63
CA ARG A 377 5.73 -22.44 -5.79
C ARG A 377 5.48 -23.44 -6.90
N ALA A 378 4.74 -23.07 -7.94
CA ALA A 378 4.64 -23.94 -9.10
C ALA A 378 6.09 -24.28 -9.47
N MET A 379 6.39 -25.58 -9.53
CA MET A 379 7.77 -25.97 -9.84
C MET A 379 8.08 -25.42 -11.22
N SER A 380 9.23 -24.77 -11.37
CA SER A 380 9.68 -24.35 -12.70
C SER A 380 9.59 -25.55 -13.63
N THR A 381 8.85 -25.41 -14.72
CA THR A 381 8.72 -26.45 -15.75
C THR A 381 9.95 -26.47 -16.66
N LYS A 382 10.87 -25.51 -16.50
CA LYS A 382 12.07 -25.41 -17.32
C LYS A 382 13.11 -26.44 -16.88
N THR A 383 13.63 -27.14 -17.87
CA THR A 383 14.53 -28.28 -17.70
C THR A 383 15.93 -27.95 -18.16
N GLU A 384 16.86 -28.86 -17.93
CA GLU A 384 18.20 -28.85 -18.54
C GLU A 384 18.15 -28.57 -20.06
N ALA A 385 17.16 -29.13 -20.77
CA ALA A 385 17.00 -28.92 -22.21
C ALA A 385 16.70 -27.46 -22.59
N ALA A 386 15.99 -26.72 -21.71
CA ALA A 386 15.70 -25.31 -21.96
C ALA A 386 16.96 -24.43 -21.82
N LEU A 387 17.82 -24.73 -20.84
CA LEU A 387 19.14 -24.11 -20.69
C LEU A 387 20.02 -24.37 -21.92
N GLN A 388 20.13 -25.63 -22.32
CA GLN A 388 20.91 -26.01 -23.50
C GLN A 388 20.40 -25.33 -24.78
N LYS A 389 19.07 -25.21 -24.95
CA LYS A 389 18.48 -24.48 -26.08
C LYS A 389 18.85 -22.99 -26.06
N ALA A 390 18.83 -22.35 -24.89
CA ALA A 390 19.25 -20.95 -24.75
C ALA A 390 20.75 -20.80 -25.11
N TRP A 391 21.62 -21.64 -24.56
CA TRP A 391 23.05 -21.60 -24.86
C TRP A 391 23.38 -21.88 -26.32
N ALA A 392 22.72 -22.86 -26.95
CA ALA A 392 22.91 -23.16 -28.37
C ALA A 392 22.55 -21.96 -29.26
N ARG A 393 21.54 -21.17 -28.87
CA ARG A 393 21.20 -19.92 -29.58
C ARG A 393 22.25 -18.84 -29.37
N SER A 394 22.80 -18.69 -28.17
CA SER A 394 23.94 -17.78 -27.94
C SER A 394 25.14 -18.17 -28.80
N ASP A 395 25.46 -19.47 -28.87
CA ASP A 395 26.56 -19.98 -29.69
C ASP A 395 26.31 -19.72 -31.19
N GLN A 396 25.06 -19.84 -31.63
CA GLN A 396 24.66 -19.45 -32.99
C GLN A 396 24.87 -17.95 -33.23
N VAL A 397 24.46 -17.09 -32.30
CA VAL A 397 24.65 -15.63 -32.42
C VAL A 397 26.14 -15.28 -32.47
N PHE A 398 26.98 -15.86 -31.61
CA PHE A 398 28.43 -15.64 -31.65
C PHE A 398 29.07 -16.19 -32.93
N SER A 399 28.53 -17.25 -33.54
CA SER A 399 29.04 -17.80 -34.80
C SER A 399 28.92 -16.84 -36.00
N PHE A 400 28.14 -15.77 -35.88
CA PHE A 400 28.05 -14.74 -36.91
C PHE A 400 29.28 -13.83 -36.92
N LEU A 401 30.05 -13.74 -35.84
CA LEU A 401 31.25 -12.90 -35.79
C LEU A 401 32.41 -13.56 -36.55
N SER A 402 33.16 -12.76 -37.30
CA SER A 402 34.50 -13.13 -37.76
C SER A 402 35.47 -13.28 -36.57
N ALA A 403 36.61 -13.95 -36.78
CA ALA A 403 37.58 -14.20 -35.72
C ALA A 403 38.12 -12.91 -35.06
N ASP A 404 38.29 -11.84 -35.84
CA ASP A 404 38.68 -10.51 -35.38
C ASP A 404 37.51 -9.70 -34.77
N GLY A 405 36.27 -10.14 -34.99
CA GLY A 405 35.06 -9.46 -34.53
C GLY A 405 34.86 -9.46 -33.01
N PHE A 406 35.44 -10.43 -32.29
CA PHE A 406 35.21 -10.61 -30.85
C PHE A 406 35.74 -9.45 -29.99
N LEU A 407 36.77 -8.73 -30.44
CA LEU A 407 37.33 -7.58 -29.72
C LEU A 407 36.69 -6.25 -30.15
N LEU A 408 35.75 -6.27 -31.09
CA LEU A 408 35.05 -5.05 -31.51
C LEU A 408 34.13 -4.55 -30.39
N ARG A 409 34.15 -3.22 -30.23
CA ARG A 409 33.28 -2.46 -29.32
C ARG A 409 32.48 -1.45 -30.15
N PRO A 410 31.44 -1.90 -30.88
CA PRO A 410 30.72 -1.04 -31.81
C PRO A 410 29.82 0.00 -31.11
N ILE A 411 29.46 -0.26 -29.84
CA ILE A 411 28.75 0.68 -28.98
C ILE A 411 29.68 1.06 -27.82
N THR A 412 30.01 2.35 -27.72
CA THR A 412 30.93 2.86 -26.67
C THR A 412 30.39 2.64 -25.25
N LEU A 413 29.07 2.52 -25.09
CA LEU A 413 28.39 2.25 -23.81
C LEU A 413 28.33 0.76 -23.44
N ARG A 414 29.00 -0.12 -24.19
CA ARG A 414 29.04 -1.58 -23.99
C ARG A 414 30.46 -2.12 -24.03
N HIS A 415 30.66 -3.31 -23.48
CA HIS A 415 31.92 -4.04 -23.58
C HIS A 415 32.10 -4.67 -24.98
N PRO A 416 33.31 -5.13 -25.34
CA PRO A 416 33.51 -5.93 -26.55
C PRO A 416 32.72 -7.25 -26.52
N PHE A 417 32.45 -7.84 -27.69
CA PHE A 417 31.71 -9.11 -27.79
C PHE A 417 32.31 -10.25 -26.95
N LEU A 418 33.64 -10.28 -26.82
CA LEU A 418 34.37 -11.26 -26.00
C LEU A 418 33.94 -11.24 -24.53
N PHE A 419 33.58 -10.08 -23.98
CA PHE A 419 33.06 -9.98 -22.62
C PHE A 419 31.83 -10.86 -22.44
N TYR A 420 30.90 -10.83 -23.40
CA TYR A 420 29.65 -11.58 -23.31
C TYR A 420 29.84 -13.09 -23.41
N VAL A 421 30.92 -13.56 -24.07
CA VAL A 421 31.29 -14.98 -24.08
C VAL A 421 31.63 -15.46 -22.66
N GLY A 422 32.30 -14.63 -21.86
CA GLY A 422 32.62 -14.92 -20.46
C GLY A 422 31.51 -14.56 -19.46
N HIS A 423 30.78 -13.48 -19.70
CA HIS A 423 29.78 -12.93 -18.78
C HIS A 423 28.59 -13.84 -18.60
N LEU A 424 28.06 -14.38 -19.69
CA LEU A 424 26.92 -15.28 -19.67
C LEU A 424 27.12 -16.50 -18.74
N PRO A 425 28.21 -17.29 -18.89
CA PRO A 425 28.48 -18.39 -17.97
C PRO A 425 28.89 -17.92 -16.55
N ALA A 426 29.63 -16.81 -16.40
CA ALA A 426 30.03 -16.28 -15.10
C ALA A 426 28.83 -15.88 -14.25
N PHE A 427 27.91 -15.10 -14.84
CA PHE A 427 26.66 -14.70 -14.21
C PHE A 427 25.85 -15.92 -13.78
N ALA A 428 25.69 -16.89 -14.69
CA ALA A 428 24.94 -18.10 -14.40
C ALA A 428 25.53 -18.89 -13.22
N MET A 429 26.85 -19.05 -13.18
CA MET A 429 27.54 -19.71 -12.08
C MET A 429 27.41 -18.94 -10.76
N ASN A 430 27.42 -17.60 -10.80
CA ASN A 430 27.21 -16.76 -9.62
C ASN A 430 25.80 -16.98 -9.03
N GLN A 431 24.77 -17.04 -9.87
CA GLN A 431 23.40 -17.33 -9.41
C GLN A 431 23.29 -18.74 -8.79
N VAL A 432 23.92 -19.75 -9.42
CA VAL A 432 23.97 -21.12 -8.85
C VAL A 432 24.71 -21.14 -7.51
N ALA A 433 25.84 -20.44 -7.41
CA ALA A 433 26.65 -20.42 -6.20
C ALA A 433 25.94 -19.73 -5.03
N LEU A 434 25.25 -18.62 -5.29
CA LEU A 434 24.42 -17.92 -4.29
C LEU A 434 23.27 -18.82 -3.81
N ALA A 435 22.63 -19.54 -4.72
CA ALA A 435 21.48 -20.39 -4.40
C ALA A 435 21.86 -21.67 -3.63
N LEU A 436 22.97 -22.32 -4.00
CA LEU A 436 23.40 -23.60 -3.40
C LEU A 436 24.37 -23.42 -2.22
N GLY A 437 25.00 -22.27 -2.06
CA GLY A 437 25.96 -22.00 -0.99
C GLY A 437 27.09 -23.04 -0.97
N LYS A 438 27.24 -23.77 0.15
CA LYS A 438 28.27 -24.81 0.30
C LYS A 438 28.08 -26.04 -0.62
N LEU A 439 26.89 -26.20 -1.19
CA LEU A 439 26.59 -27.28 -2.15
C LEU A 439 26.92 -26.89 -3.60
N ALA A 440 27.37 -25.65 -3.82
CA ALA A 440 27.73 -25.19 -5.15
C ALA A 440 28.95 -25.94 -5.71
N PRO A 441 29.00 -26.20 -7.03
CA PRO A 441 30.16 -26.81 -7.66
C PRO A 441 31.40 -25.92 -7.57
N VAL A 442 32.58 -26.54 -7.56
CA VAL A 442 33.85 -25.79 -7.58
C VAL A 442 33.93 -24.92 -8.83
N ARG A 443 34.20 -23.62 -8.66
CA ARG A 443 34.33 -22.64 -9.75
C ARG A 443 35.33 -23.13 -10.80
N ALA A 444 35.00 -22.94 -12.08
CA ALA A 444 35.90 -23.30 -13.18
C ALA A 444 37.16 -22.43 -13.18
N ASN A 445 36.98 -21.13 -13.01
CA ASN A 445 38.05 -20.16 -12.85
C ASN A 445 37.51 -18.94 -12.09
N ALA A 446 37.83 -18.82 -10.79
CA ALA A 446 37.33 -17.74 -9.95
C ALA A 446 37.78 -16.34 -10.42
N SER A 447 38.94 -16.23 -11.11
CA SER A 447 39.39 -14.95 -11.66
C SER A 447 38.54 -14.51 -12.86
N PHE A 448 38.07 -15.45 -13.68
CA PHE A 448 37.17 -15.14 -14.80
C PHE A 448 35.76 -14.87 -14.30
N ASP A 449 35.29 -15.61 -13.28
CA ASP A 449 34.01 -15.32 -12.62
C ASP A 449 33.94 -13.85 -12.16
N ALA A 450 35.02 -13.33 -11.58
CA ALA A 450 35.12 -11.93 -11.13
C ALA A 450 35.28 -10.95 -12.31
N LEU A 451 36.13 -11.27 -13.29
CA LEU A 451 36.35 -10.41 -14.47
C LEU A 451 35.07 -10.19 -15.28
N PHE A 452 34.22 -11.21 -15.39
CA PHE A 452 33.01 -11.17 -16.18
C PHE A 452 31.73 -11.06 -15.34
N GLU A 453 31.84 -10.75 -14.04
CA GLU A 453 30.70 -10.78 -13.10
C GLU A 453 29.59 -9.80 -13.47
N ARG A 454 29.95 -8.59 -13.89
CA ARG A 454 28.99 -7.48 -14.03
C ARG A 454 29.25 -6.64 -15.28
N GLY A 455 28.18 -6.33 -16.00
CA GLY A 455 28.23 -5.45 -17.17
C GLY A 455 28.37 -3.97 -16.82
N MET A 456 28.43 -3.14 -17.86
CA MET A 456 28.46 -1.68 -17.76
C MET A 456 27.14 -1.07 -18.22
N ASP A 457 26.68 -0.04 -17.51
CA ASP A 457 25.64 0.87 -17.96
C ASP A 457 26.00 2.31 -17.61
N PRO A 458 26.70 3.02 -18.53
CA PRO A 458 27.06 4.41 -18.31
C PRO A 458 25.88 5.33 -18.61
N ASP A 459 25.80 6.45 -17.93
CA ASP A 459 24.92 7.55 -18.30
C ASP A 459 25.26 8.04 -19.73
N VAL A 460 24.26 8.09 -20.62
CA VAL A 460 24.45 8.40 -22.06
C VAL A 460 24.99 9.82 -22.29
N LEU A 461 24.79 10.74 -21.33
CA LEU A 461 25.22 12.13 -21.47
C LEU A 461 26.63 12.37 -20.92
N THR A 462 26.99 11.71 -19.81
CA THR A 462 28.23 11.94 -19.04
C THR A 462 29.26 10.83 -19.20
N GLY A 463 28.83 9.61 -19.56
CA GLY A 463 29.66 8.42 -19.63
C GLY A 463 30.02 7.82 -18.27
N GLU A 464 29.47 8.33 -17.16
CA GLU A 464 29.74 7.83 -15.82
C GLU A 464 28.94 6.55 -15.53
N CYS A 465 29.61 5.53 -15.00
CA CYS A 465 28.98 4.30 -14.52
C CYS A 465 28.66 4.41 -13.02
N HIS A 466 27.73 3.57 -12.54
CA HIS A 466 27.55 3.36 -11.10
C HIS A 466 28.86 2.92 -10.42
N ALA A 467 29.02 3.25 -9.13
CA ALA A 467 30.25 3.03 -8.38
C ALA A 467 30.76 1.57 -8.37
N HIS A 468 29.86 0.60 -8.50
CA HIS A 468 30.17 -0.83 -8.56
C HIS A 468 30.61 -1.32 -9.95
N SER A 469 30.56 -0.46 -10.97
CA SER A 469 31.00 -0.71 -12.36
C SER A 469 32.14 0.26 -12.77
N ALA A 470 32.83 0.88 -11.78
CA ALA A 470 33.87 1.88 -12.02
C ALA A 470 35.11 1.34 -12.76
N ASP A 471 35.36 0.03 -12.74
CA ASP A 471 36.49 -0.63 -13.40
C ASP A 471 36.18 -1.10 -14.85
N ALA A 472 35.09 -0.62 -15.47
CA ALA A 472 34.58 -1.10 -16.76
C ALA A 472 35.48 -0.84 -18.00
N ASN A 473 36.59 -0.10 -17.86
CA ASN A 473 37.53 0.16 -18.95
C ASN A 473 38.76 -0.77 -18.84
N ASN A 474 38.53 -2.08 -18.92
CA ASN A 474 39.63 -3.03 -19.08
C ASN A 474 40.01 -3.14 -20.56
N ASP A 475 41.19 -2.64 -20.92
CA ASP A 475 41.74 -2.73 -22.28
C ASP A 475 42.46 -4.06 -22.54
N VAL A 476 42.62 -4.90 -21.51
CA VAL A 476 43.33 -6.18 -21.59
C VAL A 476 42.36 -7.34 -21.37
N TRP A 477 42.06 -8.06 -22.45
CA TRP A 477 41.17 -9.22 -22.44
C TRP A 477 41.94 -10.55 -22.56
N PRO A 478 41.47 -11.64 -21.93
CA PRO A 478 42.04 -12.97 -22.11
C PRO A 478 41.96 -13.46 -23.57
N ALA A 479 42.74 -14.48 -23.93
CA ALA A 479 42.62 -15.08 -25.25
C ALA A 479 41.24 -15.72 -25.45
N ILE A 480 40.67 -15.59 -26.65
CA ILE A 480 39.33 -16.09 -26.96
C ILE A 480 39.17 -17.59 -26.64
N ASP A 481 40.18 -18.40 -26.96
CA ASP A 481 40.17 -19.84 -26.70
C ASP A 481 40.07 -20.15 -25.19
N ASP A 482 40.70 -19.34 -24.34
CA ASP A 482 40.63 -19.49 -22.88
C ASP A 482 39.23 -19.14 -22.35
N VAL A 483 38.62 -18.09 -22.90
CA VAL A 483 37.26 -17.67 -22.52
C VAL A 483 36.21 -18.70 -22.99
N VAL A 484 36.34 -19.22 -24.21
CA VAL A 484 35.47 -20.28 -24.73
C VAL A 484 35.62 -21.56 -23.91
N LYS A 485 36.86 -21.95 -23.58
CA LYS A 485 37.11 -23.09 -22.69
C LYS A 485 36.44 -22.89 -21.33
N TYR A 486 36.61 -21.72 -20.73
CA TYR A 486 35.96 -21.36 -19.46
C TYR A 486 34.43 -21.44 -19.56
N ALA A 487 33.84 -20.93 -20.64
CA ALA A 487 32.40 -20.97 -20.86
C ALA A 487 31.86 -22.42 -20.91
N CYS A 488 32.50 -23.28 -21.71
CA CYS A 488 32.15 -24.70 -21.80
C CYS A 488 32.27 -25.42 -20.46
N ASP A 489 33.39 -25.24 -19.77
CA ASP A 489 33.69 -25.83 -18.47
C ASP A 489 32.69 -25.39 -17.38
N THR A 490 32.24 -24.13 -17.44
CA THR A 490 31.27 -23.58 -16.48
C THR A 490 29.86 -24.07 -16.78
N ARG A 491 29.44 -24.06 -18.04
CA ARG A 491 28.14 -24.62 -18.47
C ARG A 491 28.00 -26.09 -18.07
N GLN A 492 29.03 -26.92 -18.24
CA GLN A 492 29.02 -28.33 -17.79
C GLN A 492 28.83 -28.49 -16.28
N ARG A 493 29.46 -27.63 -15.47
CA ARG A 493 29.25 -27.64 -14.00
C ARG A 493 27.84 -27.24 -13.61
N ILE A 494 27.25 -26.25 -14.30
CA ILE A 494 25.87 -25.82 -14.08
C ILE A 494 24.89 -26.95 -14.42
N LEU A 495 25.08 -27.65 -15.54
CA LEU A 495 24.26 -28.81 -15.93
C LEU A 495 24.25 -29.87 -14.83
N GLY A 496 25.42 -30.17 -14.25
CA GLY A 496 25.56 -31.12 -13.14
C GLY A 496 24.86 -30.72 -11.83
N CYS A 497 24.26 -29.53 -11.76
CA CYS A 497 23.53 -29.04 -10.58
C CYS A 497 22.06 -28.73 -10.85
N VAL A 498 21.56 -28.87 -12.10
CA VAL A 498 20.15 -28.56 -12.43
C VAL A 498 19.20 -29.45 -11.64
N GLU A 499 19.47 -30.75 -11.57
CA GLU A 499 18.66 -31.70 -10.79
C GLU A 499 18.60 -31.29 -9.31
N VAL A 500 19.74 -30.97 -8.72
CA VAL A 500 19.84 -30.50 -7.32
C VAL A 500 19.04 -29.20 -7.11
N LEU A 501 19.13 -28.24 -8.03
CA LEU A 501 18.36 -26.99 -7.96
C LEU A 501 16.85 -27.27 -8.00
N LEU A 502 16.40 -28.18 -8.87
CA LEU A 502 14.99 -28.55 -8.98
C LEU A 502 14.50 -29.30 -7.73
N GLU A 503 15.24 -30.30 -7.25
CA GLU A 503 14.95 -31.03 -6.00
C GLU A 503 14.85 -30.10 -4.79
N MET A 504 15.71 -29.07 -4.74
CA MET A 504 15.73 -28.07 -3.69
C MET A 504 14.66 -26.97 -3.87
N ARG A 505 13.78 -27.05 -4.88
CA ARG A 505 12.78 -26.01 -5.23
C ARG A 505 13.40 -24.63 -5.53
N LEU A 506 14.60 -24.63 -6.09
CA LEU A 506 15.36 -23.47 -6.55
C LEU A 506 15.30 -23.31 -8.08
N GLY A 507 14.30 -23.91 -8.74
CA GLY A 507 14.14 -23.86 -10.20
C GLY A 507 14.04 -22.45 -10.78
N TYR A 508 13.62 -21.46 -10.01
CA TYR A 508 13.64 -20.04 -10.43
C TYR A 508 15.06 -19.54 -10.80
N VAL A 509 16.12 -20.16 -10.27
CA VAL A 509 17.51 -19.85 -10.64
C VAL A 509 17.76 -20.23 -12.11
N VAL A 510 17.18 -21.33 -12.57
CA VAL A 510 17.23 -21.74 -13.98
C VAL A 510 16.49 -20.72 -14.85
N ASP A 511 15.35 -20.21 -14.37
CA ASP A 511 14.60 -19.14 -15.06
C ASP A 511 15.42 -17.84 -15.18
N ILE A 512 16.09 -17.40 -14.11
CA ILE A 512 17.00 -16.24 -14.10
C ILE A 512 18.09 -16.41 -15.16
N ILE A 513 18.75 -17.57 -15.18
CA ILE A 513 19.85 -17.85 -16.11
C ILE A 513 19.35 -17.78 -17.56
N ILE A 514 18.21 -18.43 -17.85
CA ILE A 514 17.66 -18.47 -19.21
C ILE A 514 17.25 -17.08 -19.68
N GLU A 515 16.51 -16.31 -18.88
CA GLU A 515 16.05 -14.98 -19.29
C GLU A 515 17.19 -13.98 -19.40
N HIS A 516 18.18 -14.04 -18.51
CA HIS A 516 19.39 -13.22 -18.62
C HIS A 516 20.18 -13.53 -19.90
N GLU A 517 20.38 -14.82 -20.22
CA GLU A 517 21.01 -15.23 -21.48
C GLU A 517 20.24 -14.67 -22.69
N GLN A 518 18.91 -14.77 -22.68
CA GLN A 518 18.05 -14.30 -23.77
C GLN A 518 18.04 -12.77 -23.93
N MET A 519 18.06 -12.01 -22.83
CA MET A 519 18.23 -10.54 -22.85
C MET A 519 19.54 -10.14 -23.55
N HIS A 520 20.61 -10.87 -23.26
CA HIS A 520 21.91 -10.62 -23.87
C HIS A 520 21.99 -11.06 -25.33
N GLN A 521 21.25 -12.08 -25.76
CA GLN A 521 21.14 -12.43 -27.19
C GLN A 521 20.59 -11.27 -28.02
N GLU A 522 19.53 -10.61 -27.54
CA GLU A 522 19.00 -9.41 -28.19
C GLU A 522 20.02 -8.26 -28.16
N THR A 523 20.73 -8.09 -27.04
CA THR A 523 21.81 -7.09 -26.91
C THR A 523 22.93 -7.29 -27.93
N LEU A 524 23.38 -8.53 -28.11
CA LEU A 524 24.41 -8.87 -29.08
C LEU A 524 23.97 -8.56 -30.51
N LEU A 525 22.70 -8.79 -30.86
CA LEU A 525 22.20 -8.53 -32.20
C LEU A 525 22.12 -7.04 -32.52
N TYR A 526 21.66 -6.18 -31.60
CA TYR A 526 21.69 -4.75 -31.88
C TYR A 526 23.13 -4.21 -31.91
N MET A 527 24.06 -4.78 -31.12
CA MET A 527 25.49 -4.47 -31.22
C MET A 527 26.06 -4.87 -32.58
N MET A 528 25.73 -6.06 -33.09
CA MET A 528 26.18 -6.53 -34.41
C MET A 528 25.67 -5.63 -35.54
N MET A 529 24.46 -5.10 -35.43
CA MET A 529 23.93 -4.16 -36.42
C MET A 529 24.69 -2.83 -36.45
N GLN A 530 25.43 -2.48 -35.40
CA GLN A 530 26.34 -1.32 -35.38
C GLN A 530 27.74 -1.63 -35.95
N CYS A 531 28.08 -2.90 -36.19
CA CYS A 531 29.35 -3.28 -36.81
C CYS A 531 29.32 -3.08 -38.33
N ASP A 532 30.49 -2.88 -38.94
CA ASP A 532 30.64 -3.04 -40.38
C ASP A 532 30.23 -4.49 -40.79
N PRO A 533 29.39 -4.68 -41.82
CA PRO A 533 28.99 -6.01 -42.28
C PRO A 533 30.14 -6.97 -42.56
N VAL A 534 31.34 -6.46 -42.88
CA VAL A 534 32.53 -7.27 -43.16
C VAL A 534 32.94 -8.19 -41.99
N HIS A 535 32.62 -7.79 -40.76
CA HIS A 535 32.90 -8.57 -39.55
C HIS A 535 31.81 -9.60 -39.23
N LEU A 536 30.79 -9.70 -40.07
CA LEU A 536 29.68 -10.63 -39.91
C LEU A 536 29.64 -11.63 -41.05
N SER A 537 29.50 -12.91 -40.69
CA SER A 537 29.32 -14.02 -41.61
C SER A 537 27.87 -14.48 -41.58
N ARG A 538 27.17 -14.35 -42.71
CA ARG A 538 25.81 -14.87 -42.87
C ARG A 538 25.85 -16.40 -43.09
N PRO A 539 25.26 -17.21 -42.21
CA PRO A 539 25.15 -18.65 -42.43
C PRO A 539 24.29 -18.98 -43.65
N GLU A 540 24.57 -20.09 -44.33
CA GLU A 540 23.78 -20.56 -45.49
C GLU A 540 22.29 -20.73 -45.14
N SER A 541 22.00 -21.20 -43.92
CA SER A 541 20.64 -21.39 -43.42
C SER A 541 19.82 -20.08 -43.30
N LEU A 542 20.47 -18.92 -43.36
CA LEU A 542 19.87 -17.59 -43.25
C LEU A 542 19.99 -16.77 -44.56
N ARG A 543 20.37 -17.38 -45.70
CA ARG A 543 20.35 -16.69 -47.01
C ARG A 543 18.90 -16.51 -47.51
N GLU A 544 18.60 -15.31 -47.99
CA GLU A 544 17.23 -14.81 -48.18
C GLU A 544 16.35 -15.55 -49.19
N ARG A 545 15.03 -15.55 -48.88
CA ARG A 545 13.93 -15.43 -49.85
C ARG A 545 13.77 -13.95 -50.21
N PRO A 546 13.51 -13.58 -51.48
CA PRO A 546 13.43 -12.17 -51.89
C PRO A 546 12.36 -11.41 -51.09
N LEU A 547 12.75 -10.27 -50.49
CA LEU A 547 11.84 -9.24 -50.03
C LEU A 547 11.00 -8.82 -51.23
N THR A 548 9.73 -9.23 -51.27
CA THR A 548 8.83 -8.82 -52.35
C THR A 548 8.24 -7.49 -51.92
N PRO A 549 8.47 -6.37 -52.65
CA PRO A 549 7.85 -5.10 -52.32
C PRO A 549 6.33 -5.25 -52.44
N MET A 550 5.67 -5.40 -51.30
CA MET A 550 4.21 -5.46 -51.20
C MET A 550 3.71 -4.09 -50.77
N HIS A 551 3.69 -3.13 -51.70
CA HIS A 551 2.96 -1.90 -51.49
C HIS A 551 1.46 -2.21 -51.36
N LYS A 552 0.88 -1.96 -50.19
CA LYS A 552 -0.57 -1.80 -50.09
C LYS A 552 -0.91 -0.33 -50.20
N ALA A 553 -1.84 -0.03 -51.11
CA ALA A 553 -2.41 1.29 -51.34
C ALA A 553 -2.89 1.93 -50.03
N SER A 554 -2.46 3.18 -49.80
CA SER A 554 -3.13 4.22 -49.03
C SER A 554 -4.23 3.74 -48.06
N CYS A 555 -3.84 3.25 -46.89
CA CYS A 555 -4.72 3.29 -45.74
C CYS A 555 -4.27 4.50 -44.93
N GLU A 556 -5.10 5.54 -44.83
CA GLU A 556 -4.91 6.61 -43.85
C GLU A 556 -4.61 5.99 -42.47
N PRO A 557 -3.80 6.64 -41.61
CA PRO A 557 -3.45 6.12 -40.30
C PRO A 557 -4.72 5.93 -39.47
N VAL A 558 -5.26 4.71 -39.49
CA VAL A 558 -6.49 4.38 -38.78
C VAL A 558 -6.18 4.47 -37.29
N GLN A 559 -6.81 5.42 -36.62
CA GLN A 559 -6.77 5.54 -35.17
C GLN A 559 -7.76 4.53 -34.58
N CYS A 560 -7.33 3.86 -33.51
CA CYS A 560 -8.21 3.08 -32.65
C CYS A 560 -8.55 3.94 -31.43
N THR A 561 -9.84 4.08 -31.14
CA THR A 561 -10.30 4.69 -29.88
C THR A 561 -10.25 3.63 -28.78
N ILE A 562 -9.50 3.91 -27.72
CA ILE A 562 -9.39 3.06 -26.54
C ILE A 562 -10.31 3.64 -25.46
N PRO A 563 -11.38 2.94 -25.06
CA PRO A 563 -12.23 3.38 -23.97
C PRO A 563 -11.46 3.45 -22.65
N GLY A 564 -11.81 4.44 -21.83
CA GLY A 564 -11.30 4.52 -20.46
C GLY A 564 -11.67 3.28 -19.65
N GLY A 565 -10.85 2.97 -18.65
CA GLY A 565 -11.04 1.81 -17.80
C GLY A 565 -9.74 1.40 -17.12
N LYS A 566 -9.74 0.23 -16.48
CA LYS A 566 -8.59 -0.24 -15.71
C LYS A 566 -7.52 -0.87 -16.59
N ALA A 567 -6.28 -0.62 -16.23
CA ALA A 567 -5.10 -1.35 -16.68
C ALA A 567 -4.48 -2.08 -15.47
N VAL A 568 -4.17 -3.36 -15.62
CA VAL A 568 -3.54 -4.17 -14.57
C VAL A 568 -2.07 -4.34 -14.92
N LEU A 569 -1.17 -3.70 -14.17
CA LEU A 569 0.27 -3.82 -14.35
C LEU A 569 0.86 -4.83 -13.37
N GLY A 570 2.05 -5.34 -13.72
CA GLY A 570 2.76 -6.31 -12.90
C GLY A 570 2.02 -7.65 -12.77
N MET A 571 2.45 -8.45 -11.79
CA MET A 571 1.87 -9.73 -11.47
C MET A 571 1.92 -9.98 -9.96
N SER A 572 1.07 -10.87 -9.47
CA SER A 572 1.15 -11.31 -8.07
C SER A 572 2.25 -12.35 -7.91
N ARG A 573 2.99 -12.31 -6.78
CA ARG A 573 4.03 -13.31 -6.48
C ARG A 573 3.47 -14.72 -6.34
N CYS A 574 2.18 -14.87 -6.05
CA CYS A 574 1.51 -16.16 -5.95
C CYS A 574 1.05 -16.74 -7.30
N ALA A 575 0.98 -15.92 -8.35
CA ALA A 575 0.42 -16.32 -9.65
C ALA A 575 1.48 -16.88 -10.64
N THR A 576 2.77 -16.82 -10.31
CA THR A 576 3.87 -17.21 -11.22
C THR A 576 4.94 -18.07 -10.54
N THR A 577 5.70 -18.81 -11.34
CA THR A 577 6.95 -19.47 -10.92
C THR A 577 8.15 -18.53 -10.90
N PHE A 578 8.13 -17.51 -11.77
CA PHE A 578 9.23 -16.57 -11.97
C PHE A 578 8.72 -15.23 -12.54
N GLY A 579 9.32 -14.16 -12.06
CA GLY A 579 9.25 -12.80 -12.59
C GLY A 579 10.41 -12.01 -12.02
N TRP A 580 10.85 -10.97 -12.72
CA TRP A 580 11.85 -10.06 -12.20
C TRP A 580 11.26 -9.18 -11.10
N ASP A 581 12.11 -8.65 -10.22
CA ASP A 581 11.66 -7.85 -9.07
C ASP A 581 10.83 -6.61 -9.48
N ASN A 582 11.12 -5.99 -10.63
CA ASN A 582 10.34 -4.87 -11.18
C ASN A 582 8.94 -5.23 -11.71
N GLU A 583 8.60 -6.52 -11.79
CA GLU A 583 7.29 -7.00 -12.24
C GLU A 583 6.27 -7.15 -11.08
N PHE A 584 6.68 -6.81 -9.85
CA PHE A 584 5.87 -6.90 -8.63
C PHE A 584 5.77 -5.55 -7.91
N PRO A 585 4.68 -5.27 -7.18
CA PRO A 585 3.46 -6.06 -7.07
C PRO A 585 2.54 -5.89 -8.30
N GLN A 586 1.43 -6.64 -8.33
CA GLN A 586 0.34 -6.36 -9.26
C GLN A 586 -0.38 -5.08 -8.81
N VAL A 587 -0.61 -4.16 -9.74
CA VAL A 587 -1.29 -2.89 -9.46
C VAL A 587 -2.36 -2.61 -10.50
N SER A 588 -3.48 -2.01 -10.08
CA SER A 588 -4.53 -1.56 -10.98
C SER A 588 -4.50 -0.05 -11.09
N VAL A 589 -4.47 0.45 -12.33
CA VAL A 589 -4.38 1.89 -12.64
C VAL A 589 -5.56 2.26 -13.53
N ASP A 590 -6.28 3.32 -13.18
CA ASP A 590 -7.32 3.87 -14.04
C ASP A 590 -6.71 4.65 -15.20
N VAL A 591 -7.17 4.34 -16.41
CA VAL A 591 -6.70 4.94 -17.66
C VAL A 591 -7.87 5.67 -18.32
N GLY A 592 -7.67 6.94 -18.67
CA GLY A 592 -8.65 7.72 -19.42
C GLY A 592 -8.85 7.20 -20.85
N ALA A 593 -9.89 7.66 -21.54
CA ALA A 593 -10.06 7.33 -22.96
C ALA A 593 -9.04 8.09 -23.83
N PHE A 594 -8.43 7.41 -24.79
CA PHE A 594 -7.43 7.98 -25.70
C PHE A 594 -7.56 7.37 -27.09
N ARG A 595 -6.97 8.01 -28.10
CA ARG A 595 -6.81 7.42 -29.44
C ARG A 595 -5.36 7.04 -29.65
N VAL A 596 -5.13 5.90 -30.29
CA VAL A 596 -3.79 5.46 -30.67
C VAL A 596 -3.80 4.99 -32.11
N GLN A 597 -2.71 5.20 -32.85
CA GLN A 597 -2.55 4.58 -34.16
C GLN A 597 -2.78 3.06 -34.07
N ARG A 598 -3.34 2.46 -35.12
CA ARG A 598 -3.53 1.00 -35.22
C ARG A 598 -2.24 0.23 -35.47
N LEU A 599 -1.31 0.78 -36.25
CA LEU A 599 0.00 0.21 -36.62
C LEU A 599 1.13 1.14 -36.15
N PRO A 600 2.32 0.64 -35.77
CA PRO A 600 3.44 1.48 -35.37
C PRO A 600 3.96 2.29 -36.56
N VAL A 601 4.67 3.37 -36.25
CA VAL A 601 5.24 4.26 -37.27
C VAL A 601 6.24 3.50 -38.14
N THR A 602 6.09 3.64 -39.45
CA THR A 602 6.89 2.94 -40.47
C THR A 602 8.12 3.75 -40.88
N ASN A 603 9.08 3.08 -41.54
CA ASN A 603 10.24 3.77 -42.11
C ASN A 603 9.83 4.85 -43.14
N ALA A 604 8.79 4.61 -43.94
CA ALA A 604 8.28 5.58 -44.91
C ALA A 604 7.72 6.84 -44.25
N GLU A 605 6.83 6.68 -43.26
CA GLU A 605 6.26 7.81 -42.51
C GLU A 605 7.35 8.62 -41.80
N TYR A 606 8.34 7.94 -41.20
CA TYR A 606 9.45 8.64 -40.56
C TYR A 606 10.36 9.34 -41.56
N LEU A 607 10.57 8.78 -42.74
CA LEU A 607 11.37 9.39 -43.81
C LEU A 607 10.78 10.73 -44.26
N GLU A 608 9.45 10.82 -44.38
CA GLU A 608 8.78 12.09 -44.71
C GLU A 608 9.10 13.19 -43.70
N TRP A 609 9.19 12.85 -42.41
CA TRP A 609 9.59 13.78 -41.36
C TRP A 609 11.07 14.18 -41.46
N VAL A 610 11.95 13.21 -41.73
CA VAL A 610 13.39 13.44 -41.96
C VAL A 610 13.61 14.42 -43.12
N ASP A 611 12.96 14.16 -44.26
CA ASP A 611 13.03 15.01 -45.46
C ASP A 611 12.40 16.39 -45.21
N GLY A 612 11.41 16.48 -44.32
CA GLY A 612 10.84 17.72 -43.79
C GLY A 612 11.77 18.53 -42.88
N GLY A 613 13.00 18.06 -42.64
CA GLY A 613 14.01 18.77 -41.87
C GLY A 613 14.03 18.45 -40.37
N ALA A 614 13.49 17.29 -39.95
CA ALA A 614 13.40 16.87 -38.55
C ALA A 614 14.66 17.14 -37.72
N TYR A 615 15.84 16.76 -38.22
CA TYR A 615 17.13 16.88 -37.52
C TYR A 615 17.87 18.21 -37.81
N THR A 616 17.22 19.16 -38.48
CA THR A 616 17.80 20.47 -38.82
C THR A 616 17.08 21.65 -38.18
N VAL A 617 15.89 21.41 -37.62
CA VAL A 617 15.03 22.44 -37.03
C VAL A 617 15.00 22.27 -35.51
N GLU A 618 15.61 23.21 -34.78
CA GLU A 618 15.72 23.19 -33.31
C GLU A 618 14.35 23.13 -32.61
N SER A 619 13.35 23.84 -33.13
CA SER A 619 12.01 23.90 -32.51
C SER A 619 11.25 22.57 -32.49
N ASN A 620 11.73 21.54 -33.20
CA ASN A 620 11.16 20.20 -33.14
C ASN A 620 11.56 19.43 -31.88
N TRP A 621 12.54 19.93 -31.11
CA TRP A 621 13.19 19.19 -30.04
C TRP A 621 13.18 19.97 -28.71
N PRO A 622 13.07 19.28 -27.57
CA PRO A 622 13.38 19.88 -26.27
C PRO A 622 14.83 20.39 -26.23
N PRO A 623 15.12 21.52 -25.54
CA PRO A 623 16.45 22.14 -25.57
C PRO A 623 17.61 21.26 -25.06
N ASP A 624 17.35 20.35 -24.12
CA ASP A 624 18.32 19.35 -23.64
C ASP A 624 18.60 18.25 -24.67
N VAL A 625 17.56 17.78 -25.37
CA VAL A 625 17.68 16.78 -26.44
C VAL A 625 18.35 17.39 -27.67
N TRP A 626 18.03 18.64 -28.03
CA TRP A 626 18.69 19.32 -29.14
C TRP A 626 20.20 19.47 -28.93
N ARG A 627 20.61 19.79 -27.70
CA ARG A 627 22.04 19.82 -27.33
C ARG A 627 22.73 18.48 -27.58
N TRP A 628 22.07 17.37 -27.24
CA TRP A 628 22.57 16.03 -27.55
C TRP A 628 22.68 15.77 -29.06
N ILE A 629 21.64 16.09 -29.84
CA ILE A 629 21.63 15.95 -31.31
C ILE A 629 22.77 16.74 -31.95
N VAL A 630 23.01 17.97 -31.50
CA VAL A 630 24.10 18.82 -32.01
C VAL A 630 25.46 18.27 -31.59
N ARG A 631 25.63 17.90 -30.31
CA ARG A 631 26.88 17.38 -29.74
C ARG A 631 27.33 16.09 -30.44
N ASP A 632 26.40 15.15 -30.61
CA ASP A 632 26.69 13.80 -31.13
C ASP A 632 26.44 13.71 -32.64
N GLN A 633 26.13 14.84 -33.29
CA GLN A 633 25.91 14.95 -34.72
C GLN A 633 24.86 13.97 -35.27
N ILE A 634 23.77 13.76 -34.53
CA ILE A 634 22.67 12.90 -34.96
C ILE A 634 21.93 13.56 -36.13
N ARG A 635 21.72 12.83 -37.24
CA ARG A 635 21.10 13.35 -38.48
C ARG A 635 19.98 12.48 -39.04
N HIS A 636 19.85 11.25 -38.56
CA HIS A 636 18.88 10.25 -38.97
C HIS A 636 18.88 9.12 -37.91
N PRO A 637 17.91 8.20 -37.94
CA PRO A 637 17.91 7.02 -37.08
C PRO A 637 19.23 6.24 -37.16
N ALA A 638 19.64 5.60 -36.05
CA ALA A 638 20.95 4.97 -35.91
C ALA A 638 21.25 3.86 -36.94
N LEU A 639 20.22 3.17 -37.42
CA LEU A 639 20.35 2.09 -38.41
C LEU A 639 20.24 2.59 -39.86
N TRP A 640 20.06 3.88 -40.08
CA TRP A 640 19.97 4.45 -41.42
C TRP A 640 21.33 4.96 -41.88
N ARG A 641 21.51 5.03 -43.19
CA ARG A 641 22.57 5.82 -43.82
C ARG A 641 22.09 6.32 -45.17
N TYR A 642 22.60 7.46 -45.60
CA TYR A 642 22.43 7.91 -46.98
C TYR A 642 23.59 7.36 -47.83
N ASP A 643 23.28 6.70 -48.94
CA ASP A 643 24.30 6.28 -49.90
C ASP A 643 24.40 7.31 -51.03
N ASP A 644 25.50 8.06 -51.06
CA ASP A 644 25.76 9.10 -52.06
C ASP A 644 25.85 8.55 -53.49
N VAL A 645 26.20 7.27 -53.66
CA VAL A 645 26.36 6.64 -54.98
C VAL A 645 25.00 6.30 -55.59
N SER A 646 24.15 5.57 -54.87
CA SER A 646 22.80 5.24 -55.31
C SER A 646 21.80 6.38 -55.14
N LYS A 647 22.14 7.40 -54.33
CA LYS A 647 21.28 8.53 -53.92
C LYS A 647 20.01 8.06 -53.20
N GLN A 648 20.12 7.02 -52.39
CA GLN A 648 19.02 6.42 -51.67
C GLN A 648 19.34 6.29 -50.18
N TRP A 649 18.30 6.38 -49.36
CA TRP A 649 18.37 5.96 -47.96
C TRP A 649 18.47 4.44 -47.89
N MET A 650 19.40 3.97 -47.05
CA MET A 650 19.63 2.56 -46.80
C MET A 650 19.36 2.27 -45.33
N VAL A 651 18.71 1.14 -45.04
CA VAL A 651 18.44 0.66 -43.68
C VAL A 651 19.29 -0.55 -43.40
N ARG A 652 19.93 -0.56 -42.22
CA ARG A 652 20.75 -1.68 -41.77
C ARG A 652 19.86 -2.84 -41.32
N THR A 653 20.07 -4.01 -41.91
CA THR A 653 19.60 -5.31 -41.40
C THR A 653 20.74 -6.01 -40.65
N LEU A 654 20.53 -7.24 -40.16
CA LEU A 654 21.57 -7.94 -39.40
C LEU A 654 22.88 -8.08 -40.20
N PHE A 655 22.79 -8.43 -41.48
CA PHE A 655 23.97 -8.78 -42.29
C PHE A 655 24.30 -7.80 -43.42
N GLU A 656 23.38 -6.90 -43.79
CA GLU A 656 23.61 -5.99 -44.91
C GLU A 656 22.79 -4.71 -44.81
N TYR A 657 23.07 -3.76 -45.70
CA TYR A 657 22.24 -2.58 -45.89
C TYR A 657 21.31 -2.81 -47.08
N VAL A 658 20.01 -2.61 -46.88
CA VAL A 658 18.98 -2.71 -47.93
C VAL A 658 18.42 -1.31 -48.24
N PRO A 659 17.96 -1.04 -49.47
CA PRO A 659 17.27 0.22 -49.77
C PRO A 659 16.05 0.39 -48.87
N LEU A 660 15.85 1.59 -48.32
CA LEU A 660 14.71 1.91 -47.45
C LEU A 660 13.38 1.60 -48.15
N SER A 661 13.30 1.80 -49.46
CA SER A 661 12.11 1.48 -50.27
C SER A 661 11.68 0.01 -50.21
N GLU A 662 12.59 -0.91 -49.90
CA GLU A 662 12.29 -2.35 -49.75
C GLU A 662 11.71 -2.70 -48.37
N VAL A 663 11.98 -1.86 -47.37
CA VAL A 663 11.53 -1.99 -45.98
C VAL A 663 10.71 -0.79 -45.52
N ALA A 664 10.10 -0.08 -46.48
CA ALA A 664 9.35 1.15 -46.27
C ALA A 664 8.23 0.96 -45.23
N ASP A 665 7.64 -0.23 -45.26
CA ASP A 665 6.45 -0.65 -44.50
C ASP A 665 6.79 -1.35 -43.17
N HIS A 666 8.08 -1.49 -42.87
CA HIS A 666 8.58 -2.04 -41.61
C HIS A 666 8.61 -0.93 -40.54
N PRO A 667 8.58 -1.27 -39.23
CA PRO A 667 8.65 -0.25 -38.19
C PRO A 667 10.00 0.47 -38.24
N VAL A 668 9.98 1.76 -37.96
CA VAL A 668 11.20 2.53 -37.72
C VAL A 668 11.73 2.25 -36.30
N PHE A 669 13.05 2.16 -36.14
CA PHE A 669 13.69 2.05 -34.82
C PHE A 669 14.44 3.32 -34.45
N VAL A 670 14.12 3.88 -33.30
CA VAL A 670 14.63 5.18 -32.82
C VAL A 670 14.74 5.20 -31.30
N SER A 671 15.45 6.19 -30.75
CA SER A 671 15.43 6.46 -29.30
C SER A 671 14.08 6.98 -28.81
N ASN A 672 13.87 6.94 -27.49
CA ASN A 672 12.68 7.54 -26.87
C ASN A 672 12.56 9.04 -27.19
N ALA A 673 13.70 9.75 -27.18
CA ALA A 673 13.75 11.18 -27.50
C ALA A 673 13.28 11.48 -28.93
N GLU A 674 13.72 10.68 -29.91
CA GLU A 674 13.30 10.77 -31.31
C GLU A 674 11.82 10.43 -31.50
N ALA A 675 11.34 9.36 -30.85
CA ALA A 675 9.94 8.95 -30.88
C ALA A 675 9.01 10.04 -30.29
N ASP A 676 9.39 10.61 -29.15
CA ASP A 676 8.67 11.68 -28.45
C ASP A 676 8.60 12.97 -29.29
N ALA A 677 9.72 13.36 -29.93
CA ALA A 677 9.75 14.50 -30.85
C ALA A 677 8.88 14.29 -32.10
N TYR A 678 8.94 13.09 -32.69
CA TYR A 678 8.06 12.74 -33.81
C TYR A 678 6.59 12.84 -33.41
N CYS A 679 6.19 12.24 -32.28
CA CYS A 679 4.81 12.30 -31.80
C CYS A 679 4.31 13.74 -31.60
N ARG A 680 5.13 14.61 -30.98
CA ARG A 680 4.76 16.03 -30.79
C ARG A 680 4.58 16.78 -32.09
N SER A 681 5.50 16.60 -33.05
CA SER A 681 5.41 17.24 -34.36
C SER A 681 4.18 16.81 -35.16
N HIS A 682 3.58 15.66 -34.82
CA HIS A 682 2.36 15.13 -35.40
C HIS A 682 1.12 15.29 -34.49
N GLY A 683 1.18 16.21 -33.52
CA GLY A 683 0.05 16.57 -32.66
C GLY A 683 -0.38 15.44 -31.72
N GLY A 684 0.56 14.68 -31.18
CA GLY A 684 0.30 13.64 -30.20
C GLY A 684 1.46 13.42 -29.24
N ARG A 685 1.47 12.26 -28.59
CA ARG A 685 2.44 11.84 -27.57
C ARG A 685 2.67 10.34 -27.61
N LEU A 686 3.65 9.85 -26.87
CA LEU A 686 3.77 8.41 -26.58
C LEU A 686 2.66 7.97 -25.60
N MET A 687 2.32 6.67 -25.63
CA MET A 687 1.49 6.07 -24.59
C MET A 687 2.26 5.98 -23.27
N THR A 688 1.57 6.05 -22.15
CA THR A 688 2.09 5.59 -20.85
C THR A 688 2.09 4.05 -20.77
N GLU A 689 2.81 3.46 -19.82
CA GLU A 689 2.78 2.01 -19.55
C GLU A 689 1.34 1.50 -19.25
N PRO A 690 0.54 2.15 -18.38
CA PRO A 690 -0.88 1.84 -18.21
C PRO A 690 -1.69 1.89 -19.51
N GLU A 691 -1.49 2.92 -20.35
CA GLU A 691 -2.20 3.06 -21.62
C GLU A 691 -1.83 1.97 -22.61
N TYR A 692 -0.55 1.62 -22.74
CA TYR A 692 -0.12 0.48 -23.54
C TYR A 692 -0.84 -0.79 -23.06
N HIS A 693 -0.90 -1.02 -21.75
CA HIS A 693 -1.54 -2.20 -21.19
C HIS A 693 -3.06 -2.20 -21.44
N ARG A 694 -3.72 -1.05 -21.30
CA ARG A 694 -5.14 -0.89 -21.65
C ARG A 694 -5.37 -1.19 -23.12
N ALA A 695 -4.59 -0.58 -24.02
CA ALA A 695 -4.69 -0.80 -25.47
C ALA A 695 -4.45 -2.27 -25.84
N ALA A 696 -3.57 -2.96 -25.13
CA ALA A 696 -3.23 -4.35 -25.37
C ALA A 696 -4.30 -5.34 -24.88
N TYR A 697 -4.77 -5.19 -23.64
CA TYR A 697 -5.53 -6.24 -22.96
C TYR A 697 -6.95 -5.85 -22.58
N GLY A 698 -7.29 -4.55 -22.55
CA GLY A 698 -8.60 -4.08 -22.10
C GLY A 698 -8.97 -4.65 -20.72
N ASP A 699 -10.20 -5.18 -20.60
CA ASP A 699 -10.71 -5.84 -19.40
C ASP A 699 -10.49 -7.38 -19.42
N THR A 700 -9.67 -7.89 -20.34
CA THR A 700 -9.46 -9.33 -20.52
C THR A 700 -8.30 -9.86 -19.69
N CYS A 701 -8.41 -11.13 -19.27
CA CYS A 701 -7.35 -11.84 -18.53
C CYS A 701 -6.51 -12.75 -19.46
N HIS A 702 -6.37 -12.41 -20.74
CA HIS A 702 -5.64 -13.22 -21.71
C HIS A 702 -4.11 -13.04 -21.60
N PRO A 703 -3.31 -14.09 -21.89
CA PRO A 703 -1.86 -13.99 -21.85
C PRO A 703 -1.28 -13.10 -22.97
N PHE A 704 -2.03 -12.93 -24.08
CA PHE A 704 -1.64 -12.08 -25.20
C PHE A 704 -2.79 -11.16 -25.63
N PRO A 705 -2.50 -10.02 -26.31
CA PRO A 705 -3.52 -9.06 -26.77
C PRO A 705 -4.62 -9.69 -27.63
N TRP A 706 -4.29 -10.72 -28.43
CA TRP A 706 -5.22 -11.40 -29.33
C TRP A 706 -5.88 -12.64 -28.71
N GLY A 707 -5.61 -12.96 -27.44
CA GLY A 707 -6.19 -14.12 -26.76
C GLY A 707 -5.15 -15.15 -26.29
N ASN A 708 -5.52 -16.44 -26.36
CA ASN A 708 -4.75 -17.54 -25.78
C ASN A 708 -3.78 -18.21 -26.79
N ASP A 709 -3.91 -17.92 -28.08
CA ASP A 709 -3.09 -18.55 -29.12
C ASP A 709 -1.63 -18.16 -28.99
N ALA A 710 -0.74 -19.13 -29.13
CA ALA A 710 0.70 -18.90 -29.06
C ALA A 710 1.14 -17.87 -30.13
N PRO A 711 2.17 -17.04 -29.89
CA PRO A 711 2.61 -16.02 -30.84
C PRO A 711 2.95 -16.55 -32.24
N GLU A 712 3.28 -17.83 -32.39
CA GLU A 712 3.47 -18.48 -33.70
C GLU A 712 2.20 -18.49 -34.54
N GLN A 713 1.10 -18.89 -33.91
CA GLN A 713 -0.18 -19.12 -34.59
C GLN A 713 -0.80 -17.78 -35.00
N ALA A 714 -0.57 -16.72 -34.22
CA ALA A 714 -0.97 -15.35 -34.55
C ALA A 714 -0.07 -14.65 -35.59
N GLY A 715 0.98 -15.32 -36.08
CA GLY A 715 1.94 -14.76 -37.04
C GLY A 715 2.72 -13.57 -36.47
N VAL A 716 3.00 -13.58 -35.16
CA VAL A 716 3.75 -12.52 -34.47
C VAL A 716 5.25 -12.76 -34.64
N ASN A 717 5.99 -11.69 -34.97
CA ASN A 717 7.42 -11.76 -35.19
C ASN A 717 8.20 -11.58 -33.88
N VAL A 718 8.50 -12.70 -33.22
CA VAL A 718 9.28 -12.83 -31.97
C VAL A 718 10.11 -14.13 -32.03
N ASP A 719 10.94 -14.38 -31.02
CA ASP A 719 11.76 -15.59 -30.85
C ASP A 719 12.68 -15.89 -32.05
N PHE A 720 13.27 -14.84 -32.62
CA PHE A 720 14.31 -14.93 -33.67
C PHE A 720 13.83 -15.62 -34.96
N ARG A 721 12.53 -15.69 -35.21
CA ARG A 721 11.95 -16.46 -36.33
C ARG A 721 12.44 -15.99 -37.70
N HIS A 722 12.49 -14.67 -37.89
CA HIS A 722 12.80 -14.06 -39.18
C HIS A 722 14.18 -13.40 -39.22
N TRP A 723 14.89 -13.33 -38.07
CA TRP A 723 16.18 -12.65 -37.94
C TRP A 723 16.17 -11.19 -38.44
N GLY A 724 15.01 -10.54 -38.36
CA GLY A 724 14.76 -9.17 -38.80
C GLY A 724 13.29 -8.78 -38.64
N THR A 725 12.97 -7.53 -38.96
CA THR A 725 11.60 -7.00 -38.92
C THR A 725 10.74 -7.56 -40.06
N GLN A 726 9.43 -7.43 -39.93
CA GLN A 726 8.44 -7.68 -40.96
C GLN A 726 7.58 -6.42 -41.17
N PRO A 727 6.83 -6.30 -42.28
CA PRO A 727 5.87 -5.22 -42.45
C PRO A 727 4.89 -5.16 -41.29
N VAL A 728 4.55 -3.96 -40.83
CA VAL A 728 3.81 -3.75 -39.57
C VAL A 728 2.40 -4.38 -39.56
N TRP A 729 1.83 -4.65 -40.74
CA TRP A 729 0.52 -5.29 -40.90
C TRP A 729 0.58 -6.81 -41.13
N GLN A 730 1.75 -7.42 -41.12
CA GLN A 730 1.90 -8.85 -41.44
C GLN A 730 1.22 -9.75 -40.41
N SER A 731 1.27 -9.38 -39.13
CA SER A 731 0.69 -10.17 -38.04
C SER A 731 -0.82 -9.97 -37.91
N ASN A 732 -1.59 -11.05 -37.76
CA ASN A 732 -3.03 -10.98 -37.48
C ASN A 732 -3.35 -10.70 -35.99
N SER A 733 -2.32 -10.38 -35.19
CA SER A 733 -2.47 -10.02 -33.78
C SER A 733 -3.19 -8.68 -33.61
N ALA A 734 -4.50 -8.71 -33.36
CA ALA A 734 -5.26 -7.54 -32.94
C ALA A 734 -5.62 -7.65 -31.46
N SER A 735 -5.44 -6.57 -30.71
CA SER A 735 -6.03 -6.39 -29.37
C SER A 735 -7.56 -6.34 -29.44
N PRO A 736 -8.28 -6.38 -28.29
CA PRO A 736 -9.73 -6.24 -28.27
C PRO A 736 -10.23 -4.92 -28.88
N PHE A 737 -9.38 -3.89 -28.92
CA PHE A 737 -9.68 -2.58 -29.51
C PHE A 737 -9.13 -2.41 -30.93
N GLY A 738 -8.64 -3.48 -31.55
CA GLY A 738 -8.17 -3.49 -32.93
C GLY A 738 -6.78 -2.90 -33.17
N VAL A 739 -6.03 -2.56 -32.12
CA VAL A 739 -4.60 -2.18 -32.22
C VAL A 739 -3.79 -3.44 -32.54
N ARG A 740 -2.93 -3.38 -33.56
CA ARG A 740 -2.18 -4.53 -34.06
C ARG A 740 -0.70 -4.44 -33.77
N ASP A 741 0.05 -5.53 -33.86
CA ASP A 741 1.52 -5.50 -33.72
C ASP A 741 1.98 -4.83 -32.41
N LEU A 742 1.27 -5.05 -31.31
CA LEU A 742 1.70 -4.58 -29.98
C LEU A 742 2.85 -5.45 -29.44
N ILE A 743 2.78 -6.76 -29.68
CA ILE A 743 3.86 -7.70 -29.35
C ILE A 743 4.63 -8.04 -30.63
N GLY A 744 5.96 -8.06 -30.54
CA GLY A 744 6.84 -8.44 -31.64
C GLY A 744 7.23 -7.30 -32.58
N ASN A 745 8.07 -7.60 -33.57
CA ASN A 745 8.74 -6.67 -34.46
C ASN A 745 9.69 -5.67 -33.77
N GLY A 746 9.30 -5.01 -32.69
CA GLY A 746 10.11 -4.07 -31.91
C GLY A 746 9.46 -3.77 -30.56
N TRP A 747 10.27 -3.48 -29.55
CA TRP A 747 9.82 -2.93 -28.27
C TRP A 747 9.09 -1.61 -28.49
N GLU A 748 8.00 -1.38 -27.76
CA GLU A 748 7.24 -0.14 -27.90
C GLU A 748 7.60 0.84 -26.78
N TRP A 749 8.10 2.02 -27.17
CA TRP A 749 8.41 3.10 -26.23
C TRP A 749 7.16 3.62 -25.53
N THR A 750 7.27 3.82 -24.21
CA THR A 750 6.28 4.55 -23.41
C THR A 750 6.85 5.86 -22.89
N SER A 751 5.97 6.76 -22.45
CA SER A 751 6.35 7.97 -21.69
C SER A 751 6.51 7.72 -20.19
N SER A 752 6.31 6.48 -19.71
CA SER A 752 6.43 6.14 -18.29
C SER A 752 7.89 5.95 -17.90
N GLN A 753 8.32 6.66 -16.86
CA GLN A 753 9.63 6.43 -16.24
C GLN A 753 9.68 5.05 -15.59
N PHE A 754 10.84 4.40 -15.66
CA PHE A 754 11.06 3.12 -15.00
C PHE A 754 11.23 3.33 -13.51
N MET A 755 10.15 3.06 -12.77
CA MET A 755 10.04 3.15 -11.31
C MET A 755 9.41 1.86 -10.75
N PRO A 756 9.54 1.60 -9.42
CA PRO A 756 8.83 0.49 -8.79
C PRO A 756 7.32 0.56 -9.05
N LEU A 757 6.67 -0.60 -9.17
CA LEU A 757 5.22 -0.66 -9.20
C LEU A 757 4.67 -0.46 -7.77
N GLY A 758 3.53 0.23 -7.65
CA GLY A 758 2.88 0.46 -6.36
C GLY A 758 3.65 1.43 -5.46
N ASP A 759 3.55 1.23 -4.15
CA ASP A 759 4.28 2.02 -3.15
C ASP A 759 5.78 1.71 -3.22
N PRO A 760 6.66 2.70 -3.48
CA PRO A 760 8.11 2.49 -3.51
C PRO A 760 8.69 1.89 -2.22
N LEU A 761 8.05 2.10 -1.06
CA LEU A 761 8.46 1.52 0.22
C LEU A 761 8.23 -0.01 0.28
N GLN A 762 7.40 -0.55 -0.61
CA GLN A 762 7.09 -1.98 -0.70
C GLN A 762 7.95 -2.72 -1.73
N PHE A 763 8.73 -2.00 -2.55
CA PHE A 763 9.64 -2.63 -3.50
C PHE A 763 10.69 -3.45 -2.78
N THR A 764 10.79 -4.73 -3.14
CA THR A 764 11.81 -5.64 -2.60
C THR A 764 12.72 -6.11 -3.73
N PRO A 765 14.01 -5.71 -3.75
CA PRO A 765 14.94 -6.14 -4.78
C PRO A 765 15.17 -7.65 -4.72
N MET A 766 15.50 -8.25 -5.86
CA MET A 766 15.81 -9.67 -5.91
C MET A 766 17.06 -9.98 -5.06
N PRO A 767 16.99 -10.86 -4.04
CA PRO A 767 18.11 -11.07 -3.13
C PRO A 767 19.42 -11.53 -3.79
N SER A 768 19.33 -12.33 -4.87
CA SER A 768 20.50 -12.82 -5.61
C SER A 768 21.00 -11.86 -6.69
N TYR A 769 20.24 -10.79 -6.99
CA TYR A 769 20.63 -9.76 -7.95
C TYR A 769 20.01 -8.40 -7.58
N PRO A 770 20.39 -7.81 -6.43
CA PRO A 770 19.65 -6.67 -5.86
C PRO A 770 19.72 -5.39 -6.70
N GLY A 771 20.78 -5.23 -7.50
CA GLY A 771 20.95 -4.10 -8.42
C GLY A 771 20.29 -4.29 -9.80
N TYR A 772 19.60 -5.41 -10.05
CA TYR A 772 19.01 -5.68 -11.38
C TYR A 772 18.02 -4.60 -11.83
N SER A 773 17.12 -4.17 -10.94
CA SER A 773 16.17 -3.08 -11.23
C SER A 773 16.46 -1.81 -10.43
N ALA A 774 16.87 -1.96 -9.16
CA ALA A 774 16.99 -0.85 -8.22
C ALA A 774 17.97 0.24 -8.69
N ASP A 775 19.04 -0.15 -9.38
CA ASP A 775 20.06 0.79 -9.88
C ASP A 775 19.50 1.74 -10.96
N PHE A 776 18.40 1.36 -11.61
CA PHE A 776 17.80 2.08 -12.74
C PHE A 776 16.55 2.88 -12.38
N PHE A 777 16.16 2.93 -11.11
CA PHE A 777 15.11 3.83 -10.60
C PHE A 777 15.67 5.24 -10.37
N ASP A 778 16.31 5.78 -11.42
CA ASP A 778 17.13 6.99 -11.38
C ASP A 778 16.47 8.21 -12.07
N GLY A 779 15.25 8.03 -12.58
CA GLY A 779 14.51 9.05 -13.33
C GLY A 779 15.00 9.28 -14.77
N LYS A 780 15.97 8.51 -15.26
CA LYS A 780 16.54 8.63 -16.62
C LYS A 780 16.02 7.56 -17.58
N HIS A 781 15.57 6.43 -17.04
CA HIS A 781 15.11 5.27 -17.79
C HIS A 781 13.60 5.29 -18.03
N TYR A 782 13.17 4.81 -19.20
CA TYR A 782 11.77 4.77 -19.61
C TYR A 782 11.36 3.34 -19.99
N VAL A 783 10.13 2.98 -19.64
CA VAL A 783 9.59 1.65 -19.83
C VAL A 783 9.31 1.39 -21.32
N MET A 784 9.59 0.17 -21.75
CA MET A 784 9.17 -0.38 -23.03
C MET A 784 8.42 -1.69 -22.85
N LYS A 785 7.49 -1.98 -23.77
CA LYS A 785 6.64 -3.17 -23.74
C LYS A 785 6.64 -3.91 -25.09
N GLY A 786 6.15 -5.15 -25.11
CA GLY A 786 5.83 -5.85 -26.37
C GLY A 786 6.92 -6.77 -26.96
N GLY A 787 8.20 -6.51 -26.74
CA GLY A 787 9.28 -7.34 -27.30
C GLY A 787 9.55 -7.11 -28.80
N SER A 788 10.78 -7.33 -29.23
CA SER A 788 11.21 -7.25 -30.62
C SER A 788 11.19 -8.60 -31.34
N TRP A 789 11.55 -8.59 -32.63
CA TRP A 789 11.81 -9.82 -33.41
C TRP A 789 12.90 -10.71 -32.80
N ALA A 790 13.79 -10.13 -31.99
CA ALA A 790 14.88 -10.79 -31.30
C ALA A 790 14.57 -11.09 -29.82
N THR A 791 13.34 -10.84 -29.34
CA THR A 791 12.95 -11.15 -27.96
C THR A 791 12.40 -12.57 -27.87
N ALA A 792 12.86 -13.35 -26.89
CA ALA A 792 12.34 -14.69 -26.63
C ALA A 792 10.87 -14.66 -26.17
N THR A 793 10.06 -15.64 -26.60
CA THR A 793 8.60 -15.65 -26.34
C THR A 793 8.23 -15.61 -24.85
N ASN A 794 9.04 -16.19 -23.95
CA ASN A 794 8.76 -16.15 -22.51
C ASN A 794 8.85 -14.74 -21.90
N MET A 795 9.54 -13.81 -22.56
CA MET A 795 9.68 -12.40 -22.13
C MET A 795 8.64 -11.47 -22.77
N THR A 796 7.68 -12.01 -23.54
CA THR A 796 6.57 -11.23 -24.11
C THR A 796 5.31 -11.24 -23.24
N ARG A 797 5.44 -11.70 -21.99
CA ARG A 797 4.36 -11.72 -21.00
C ARG A 797 3.91 -10.29 -20.62
N PRO A 798 2.63 -10.08 -20.22
CA PRO A 798 2.08 -8.74 -19.96
C PRO A 798 2.86 -7.93 -18.92
N SER A 799 3.36 -8.62 -17.89
CA SER A 799 4.08 -8.06 -16.76
C SER A 799 5.51 -7.61 -17.08
N PHE A 800 6.14 -8.14 -18.15
CA PHE A 800 7.57 -7.92 -18.40
C PHE A 800 7.82 -6.45 -18.73
N ARG A 801 8.81 -5.83 -18.07
CA ARG A 801 9.17 -4.42 -18.25
C ARG A 801 10.61 -4.36 -18.73
N ASN A 802 10.82 -3.87 -19.95
CA ASN A 802 12.15 -3.51 -20.42
C ASN A 802 12.35 -2.00 -20.22
N TRP A 803 13.58 -1.53 -20.19
CA TRP A 803 13.87 -0.11 -19.99
C TRP A 803 15.21 0.31 -20.60
N TYR A 804 15.28 1.55 -21.06
CA TYR A 804 16.52 2.20 -21.49
C TYR A 804 16.46 3.71 -21.24
N GLN A 805 17.63 4.35 -21.22
CA GLN A 805 17.74 5.80 -21.10
C GLN A 805 17.12 6.51 -22.30
N LYS A 806 16.58 7.71 -22.08
CA LYS A 806 15.85 8.50 -23.07
C LYS A 806 16.59 8.67 -24.43
N ASN A 807 17.90 8.86 -24.38
CA ASN A 807 18.74 9.15 -25.56
C ASN A 807 19.49 7.92 -26.09
N TYR A 808 19.18 6.71 -25.59
CA TYR A 808 19.83 5.48 -26.03
C TYR A 808 19.19 4.99 -27.36
N VAL A 809 19.94 5.09 -28.47
CA VAL A 809 19.43 4.92 -29.85
C VAL A 809 19.47 3.49 -30.40
N TYR A 810 20.11 2.56 -29.68
CA TYR A 810 20.42 1.23 -30.20
C TYR A 810 19.36 0.12 -30.04
N PRO A 811 18.41 0.15 -29.08
CA PRO A 811 17.50 -0.97 -28.91
C PRO A 811 16.54 -1.07 -30.10
N PHE A 812 16.01 -2.26 -30.35
CA PHE A 812 14.99 -2.50 -31.39
C PHE A 812 13.64 -1.94 -30.94
N ALA A 813 13.53 -0.62 -30.88
CA ALA A 813 12.41 0.08 -30.27
C ALA A 813 11.64 0.91 -31.30
N LYS A 814 10.38 0.53 -31.49
CA LYS A 814 9.36 1.21 -32.29
C LYS A 814 8.46 2.06 -31.40
N PHE A 815 7.52 2.78 -32.01
CA PHE A 815 6.57 3.60 -31.28
C PHE A 815 5.30 3.88 -32.09
N ARG A 816 4.33 4.53 -31.44
CA ARG A 816 3.04 4.94 -32.00
C ARG A 816 2.71 6.35 -31.54
N ILE A 817 1.91 7.04 -32.35
CA ILE A 817 1.25 8.27 -31.91
C ILE A 817 -0.01 7.91 -31.10
N CYS A 818 -0.04 8.38 -29.85
CA CYS A 818 -1.20 8.45 -28.98
C CYS A 818 -1.71 9.90 -28.92
N ARG A 819 -3.03 10.09 -28.78
CA ARG A 819 -3.68 11.39 -28.60
C ARG A 819 -4.73 11.30 -27.52
N ASP A 820 -4.74 12.32 -26.67
CA ASP A 820 -5.83 12.54 -25.74
C ASP A 820 -7.12 12.85 -26.50
N ILE A 821 -8.26 12.40 -25.99
CA ILE A 821 -9.55 12.80 -26.53
C ILE A 821 -9.96 14.07 -25.80
N GLU A 822 -9.93 15.21 -26.51
CA GLU A 822 -10.39 16.51 -25.98
C GLU A 822 -11.83 16.41 -25.48
N ALA A 823 -12.17 17.22 -24.47
CA ALA A 823 -13.48 17.18 -23.82
C ALA A 823 -14.65 17.31 -24.83
N ASP A 824 -14.43 18.03 -25.92
CA ASP A 824 -15.45 18.33 -26.94
C ASP A 824 -15.61 17.22 -28.00
N GLU A 825 -14.60 16.37 -28.22
CA GLU A 825 -14.66 15.25 -29.18
C GLU A 825 -15.14 13.92 -28.57
N ARG A 826 -15.32 13.87 -27.24
CA ARG A 826 -15.90 12.69 -26.55
C ARG A 826 -17.39 12.49 -26.88
N ASP A 827 -18.03 13.47 -27.51
CA ASP A 827 -19.49 13.58 -27.63
C ASP A 827 -20.06 13.16 -29.01
N ALA A 828 -19.23 12.78 -29.99
CA ALA A 828 -19.68 12.61 -31.38
C ALA A 828 -20.02 11.17 -31.83
N SER A 829 -19.85 10.14 -31.00
CA SER A 829 -20.30 8.79 -31.35
C SER A 829 -20.84 8.02 -30.15
N VAL A 830 -22.17 8.13 -29.96
CA VAL A 830 -22.99 7.33 -29.05
C VAL A 830 -22.46 7.31 -27.61
N GLY A 831 -22.47 8.49 -26.97
CA GLY A 831 -22.20 8.64 -25.55
C GLY A 831 -23.22 9.58 -24.93
N THR A 832 -23.60 9.31 -23.69
CA THR A 832 -24.35 10.24 -22.83
C THR A 832 -23.71 11.63 -22.89
N SER A 833 -24.45 12.65 -23.35
CA SER A 833 -23.95 14.04 -23.26
C SER A 833 -23.94 14.49 -21.79
N TYR A 834 -22.78 14.93 -21.29
CA TYR A 834 -22.62 15.39 -19.91
C TYR A 834 -22.53 16.91 -19.88
N ARG A 835 -23.42 17.59 -19.16
CA ARG A 835 -23.44 19.05 -19.04
C ARG A 835 -23.26 19.47 -17.59
N PHE A 836 -22.30 20.35 -17.31
CA PHE A 836 -22.24 21.07 -16.04
C PHE A 836 -22.96 22.41 -16.15
N VAL A 837 -23.81 22.69 -15.17
CA VAL A 837 -24.54 23.96 -15.06
C VAL A 837 -24.36 24.53 -13.66
N THR A 838 -23.87 25.76 -13.59
CA THR A 838 -23.81 26.52 -12.34
C THR A 838 -24.92 27.57 -12.36
N LEU A 839 -25.78 27.58 -11.33
CA LEU A 839 -26.87 28.56 -11.28
C LEU A 839 -26.36 29.99 -10.99
N PRO A 840 -27.01 31.03 -11.55
CA PRO A 840 -26.70 32.41 -11.20
C PRO A 840 -26.79 32.65 -9.69
N GLY A 841 -25.72 33.15 -9.07
CA GLY A 841 -25.66 33.37 -7.63
C GLY A 841 -25.09 32.21 -6.82
N TRP A 842 -24.81 31.06 -7.43
CA TRP A 842 -24.13 29.92 -6.84
C TRP A 842 -22.67 29.88 -7.31
N ASN A 843 -21.79 30.62 -6.64
CA ASN A 843 -20.36 30.58 -6.89
C ASN A 843 -19.60 30.55 -5.56
N LYS A 844 -18.31 30.23 -5.62
CA LYS A 844 -17.47 30.10 -4.42
C LYS A 844 -17.58 31.31 -3.48
N GLN A 845 -17.61 32.52 -4.03
CA GLN A 845 -17.65 33.76 -3.26
C GLN A 845 -19.01 33.99 -2.56
N SER A 846 -20.13 33.61 -3.19
CA SER A 846 -21.45 33.72 -2.57
C SER A 846 -21.68 32.66 -1.49
N LEU A 847 -21.13 31.46 -1.66
CA LEU A 847 -21.15 30.38 -0.67
C LEU A 847 -20.36 30.73 0.58
N GLU A 848 -19.14 31.26 0.43
CA GLU A 848 -18.31 31.78 1.53
C GLU A 848 -19.04 32.92 2.28
N GLY A 849 -19.70 33.83 1.54
CA GLY A 849 -20.50 34.89 2.15
C GLY A 849 -21.73 34.40 2.93
N ARG A 850 -22.38 33.32 2.47
CA ARG A 850 -23.50 32.69 3.19
C ARG A 850 -23.02 31.98 4.46
N PHE A 851 -21.94 31.21 4.37
CA PHE A 851 -21.31 30.54 5.51
C PHE A 851 -20.95 31.53 6.63
N ALA A 852 -20.27 32.63 6.28
CA ALA A 852 -19.91 33.68 7.24
C ALA A 852 -21.12 34.22 8.02
N ARG A 853 -22.21 34.56 7.31
CA ARG A 853 -23.43 35.09 7.93
C ARG A 853 -24.10 34.06 8.84
N ASP A 854 -24.26 32.84 8.37
CA ASP A 854 -24.98 31.79 9.09
C ASP A 854 -24.22 31.38 10.37
N VAL A 855 -22.89 31.25 10.30
CA VAL A 855 -22.06 30.95 11.47
C VAL A 855 -22.11 32.08 12.49
N ARG A 856 -21.99 33.36 12.07
CA ARG A 856 -22.07 34.50 12.99
C ARG A 856 -23.42 34.58 13.69
N ALA A 857 -24.52 34.43 12.93
CA ALA A 857 -25.87 34.44 13.47
C ALA A 857 -26.09 33.26 14.44
N GLY A 858 -25.60 32.09 14.07
CA GLY A 858 -25.72 30.85 14.82
C GLY A 858 -24.94 30.81 16.13
N LEU A 859 -23.71 31.34 16.12
CA LEU A 859 -22.88 31.48 17.32
C LEU A 859 -23.36 32.61 18.24
N SER A 860 -24.10 33.58 17.70
CA SER A 860 -24.72 34.67 18.47
C SER A 860 -26.08 34.29 19.06
N SER A 861 -26.67 33.15 18.68
CA SER A 861 -27.96 32.71 19.21
C SER A 861 -27.83 32.02 20.56
N ASN A 862 -28.93 31.95 21.32
CA ASN A 862 -29.03 31.18 22.55
C ASN A 862 -30.29 30.28 22.50
N PRO A 863 -30.15 28.94 22.40
CA PRO A 863 -28.90 28.19 22.34
C PRO A 863 -28.12 28.43 21.03
N LYS A 864 -26.81 28.18 21.04
CA LYS A 864 -25.95 28.31 19.87
C LYS A 864 -26.22 27.16 18.89
N ARG A 865 -26.22 27.46 17.59
CA ARG A 865 -26.48 26.46 16.55
C ARG A 865 -25.79 26.80 15.25
N ILE A 866 -25.38 25.80 14.48
CA ILE A 866 -24.92 25.97 13.10
C ILE A 866 -25.67 24.96 12.25
N ASP A 867 -26.09 25.37 11.05
CA ASP A 867 -26.86 24.50 10.16
C ASP A 867 -25.98 23.37 9.58
N SER A 868 -26.53 22.15 9.50
CA SER A 868 -25.80 20.96 9.05
C SER A 868 -25.39 21.02 7.58
N MET A 869 -26.01 21.90 6.77
CA MET A 869 -25.56 22.10 5.39
C MET A 869 -24.09 22.58 5.31
N HIS A 870 -23.57 23.19 6.39
CA HIS A 870 -22.21 23.71 6.42
C HIS A 870 -21.15 22.65 6.74
N PHE A 871 -21.55 21.40 6.98
CA PHE A 871 -20.60 20.29 7.08
C PHE A 871 -19.92 19.96 5.75
N TYR A 872 -20.58 20.22 4.63
CA TYR A 872 -20.19 19.66 3.33
C TYR A 872 -19.28 20.61 2.53
N ASP A 873 -18.06 20.85 3.03
CA ASP A 873 -16.92 21.24 2.20
C ASP A 873 -16.24 19.98 1.61
N ASP A 874 -15.20 20.13 0.77
CA ASP A 874 -14.52 18.98 0.14
C ASP A 874 -14.09 17.93 1.19
N ARG A 875 -13.53 18.40 2.32
CA ARG A 875 -13.11 17.52 3.42
C ARG A 875 -14.28 16.88 4.16
N GLY A 876 -15.35 17.63 4.39
CA GLY A 876 -16.57 17.12 4.98
C GLY A 876 -17.24 16.06 4.13
N SER A 877 -17.27 16.24 2.80
CA SER A 877 -17.75 15.22 1.85
C SER A 877 -16.91 13.93 1.92
N GLU A 878 -15.58 14.02 2.01
CA GLU A 878 -14.70 12.86 2.21
C GLU A 878 -14.98 12.14 3.53
N LEU A 879 -15.09 12.91 4.63
CA LEU A 879 -15.37 12.37 5.96
C LEU A 879 -16.75 11.69 6.01
N PHE A 880 -17.76 12.29 5.38
CA PHE A 880 -19.07 11.66 5.25
C PHE A 880 -19.01 10.38 4.42
N ALA A 881 -18.25 10.35 3.32
CA ALA A 881 -18.03 9.13 2.56
C ALA A 881 -17.39 8.02 3.42
N MET A 882 -16.44 8.36 4.30
CA MET A 882 -15.89 7.41 5.28
C MET A 882 -16.93 6.95 6.31
N ILE A 883 -17.81 7.84 6.80
CA ILE A 883 -18.92 7.49 7.69
C ILE A 883 -19.81 6.43 7.03
N THR A 884 -20.11 6.56 5.74
CA THR A 884 -20.98 5.58 5.04
C THR A 884 -20.41 4.15 4.97
N GLU A 885 -19.10 4.00 5.18
CA GLU A 885 -18.40 2.70 5.17
C GLU A 885 -18.22 2.11 6.58
N THR A 886 -18.55 2.84 7.65
CA THR A 886 -18.45 2.30 9.02
C THR A 886 -19.50 1.22 9.27
N GLU A 887 -19.22 0.27 10.17
CA GLU A 887 -20.15 -0.82 10.47
C GLU A 887 -21.43 -0.27 11.12
N GLU A 888 -21.31 0.79 11.92
CA GLU A 888 -22.40 1.40 12.67
C GLU A 888 -23.36 2.23 11.79
N TYR A 889 -22.88 2.85 10.70
CA TYR A 889 -23.71 3.67 9.82
C TYR A 889 -24.51 2.83 8.81
N TYR A 890 -25.66 2.32 9.25
CA TYR A 890 -26.49 1.41 8.44
C TYR A 890 -27.22 2.08 7.26
N LEU A 891 -27.50 3.39 7.31
CA LEU A 891 -28.47 4.06 6.43
C LEU A 891 -28.14 3.86 4.94
N THR A 892 -26.90 4.16 4.54
CA THR A 892 -26.48 4.08 3.12
C THR A 892 -26.58 2.66 2.58
N ARG A 893 -26.19 1.65 3.37
CA ARG A 893 -26.29 0.24 2.98
C ARG A 893 -27.75 -0.20 2.86
N THR A 894 -28.59 0.18 3.82
CA THR A 894 -30.01 -0.16 3.81
C THR A 894 -30.71 0.45 2.60
N GLU A 895 -30.51 1.74 2.33
CA GLU A 895 -31.12 2.44 1.21
C GLU A 895 -30.62 1.91 -0.15
N THR A 896 -29.31 1.67 -0.31
CA THR A 896 -28.76 1.07 -1.54
C THR A 896 -29.41 -0.28 -1.84
N ARG A 897 -29.63 -1.10 -0.81
CA ARG A 897 -30.31 -2.39 -0.94
C ARG A 897 -31.78 -2.22 -1.31
N ILE A 898 -32.50 -1.24 -0.76
CA ILE A 898 -33.88 -0.93 -1.15
C ILE A 898 -33.94 -0.62 -2.65
N LEU A 899 -33.08 0.27 -3.14
CA LEU A 899 -33.07 0.67 -4.55
C LEU A 899 -32.74 -0.49 -5.51
N GLN A 900 -31.91 -1.44 -5.07
CA GLN A 900 -31.56 -2.63 -5.85
C GLN A 900 -32.67 -3.70 -5.81
N ASP A 901 -33.10 -4.10 -4.60
CA ASP A 901 -34.06 -5.20 -4.39
C ASP A 901 -35.47 -4.81 -4.89
N HIS A 902 -35.86 -3.54 -4.74
CA HIS A 902 -37.15 -3.02 -5.19
C HIS A 902 -37.12 -2.40 -6.60
N ALA A 903 -36.00 -2.44 -7.32
CA ALA A 903 -35.94 -1.91 -8.69
C ALA A 903 -37.06 -2.40 -9.63
N PRO A 904 -37.50 -3.70 -9.59
CA PRO A 904 -38.67 -4.14 -10.36
C PRO A 904 -39.97 -3.44 -9.96
N THR A 905 -40.19 -3.25 -8.65
CA THR A 905 -41.37 -2.58 -8.09
C THR A 905 -41.35 -1.09 -8.41
N ILE A 906 -40.19 -0.44 -8.30
CA ILE A 906 -39.98 0.95 -8.72
C ILE A 906 -40.37 1.09 -10.20
N ALA A 907 -39.84 0.24 -11.08
CA ALA A 907 -40.20 0.27 -12.51
C ALA A 907 -41.71 0.07 -12.75
N ALA A 908 -42.39 -0.75 -11.94
CA ALA A 908 -43.84 -0.92 -12.02
C ALA A 908 -44.59 0.34 -11.57
N VAL A 909 -44.14 1.02 -10.51
CA VAL A 909 -44.73 2.29 -10.04
C VAL A 909 -44.54 3.41 -11.08
N LEU A 910 -43.42 3.42 -11.81
CA LEU A 910 -43.18 4.39 -12.89
C LEU A 910 -44.21 4.29 -14.03
N THR A 911 -44.97 3.20 -14.15
CA THR A 911 -46.08 3.09 -15.12
C THR A 911 -47.25 4.05 -14.85
N LEU A 912 -47.32 4.63 -13.65
CA LEU A 912 -48.30 5.66 -13.29
C LEU A 912 -47.98 7.03 -13.91
N LEU A 913 -46.76 7.23 -14.42
CA LEU A 913 -46.36 8.47 -15.08
C LEU A 913 -47.10 8.67 -16.40
N PRO A 914 -47.35 9.92 -16.83
CA PRO A 914 -47.94 10.20 -18.14
C PRO A 914 -47.17 9.59 -19.32
N ASN A 915 -45.83 9.61 -19.26
CA ASN A 915 -44.94 9.00 -20.25
C ASN A 915 -43.97 8.05 -19.53
N PRO A 916 -44.34 6.78 -19.28
CA PRO A 916 -43.54 5.86 -18.47
C PRO A 916 -42.33 5.27 -19.21
N SER A 917 -42.29 5.39 -20.55
CA SER A 917 -41.16 4.94 -21.37
C SER A 917 -40.02 5.94 -21.46
N SER A 918 -40.23 7.20 -21.04
CA SER A 918 -39.26 8.29 -21.17
C SER A 918 -39.30 9.18 -19.93
N ILE A 919 -38.25 9.10 -19.11
CA ILE A 919 -38.22 9.66 -17.76
C ILE A 919 -37.01 10.60 -17.60
N ASN A 920 -37.27 11.77 -17.03
CA ASN A 920 -36.26 12.67 -16.51
C ASN A 920 -36.08 12.40 -15.02
N LEU A 921 -35.00 11.70 -14.65
CA LEU A 921 -34.69 11.36 -13.27
C LEU A 921 -33.83 12.49 -12.68
N ILE A 922 -34.38 13.20 -11.70
CA ILE A 922 -33.74 14.36 -11.06
C ILE A 922 -33.37 13.95 -9.64
N GLU A 923 -32.11 13.96 -9.27
CA GLU A 923 -31.66 13.65 -7.92
C GLU A 923 -31.17 14.90 -7.19
N ILE A 924 -31.69 15.09 -5.98
CA ILE A 924 -31.34 16.18 -5.08
C ILE A 924 -30.41 15.65 -4.00
N GLY A 925 -29.22 16.25 -3.86
CA GLY A 925 -28.17 15.78 -2.97
C GLY A 925 -27.55 14.47 -3.47
N ALA A 926 -27.15 14.46 -4.75
CA ALA A 926 -26.76 13.24 -5.45
C ALA A 926 -25.48 12.56 -4.92
N GLY A 927 -24.62 13.31 -4.21
CA GLY A 927 -23.40 12.76 -3.63
C GLY A 927 -22.48 12.14 -4.70
N ASP A 928 -21.89 10.98 -4.41
CA ASP A 928 -20.98 10.24 -5.31
C ASP A 928 -21.68 9.25 -6.25
N GLY A 929 -23.01 9.12 -6.17
CA GLY A 929 -23.81 8.24 -7.03
C GLY A 929 -23.86 6.77 -6.65
N LYS A 930 -23.27 6.34 -5.53
CA LYS A 930 -23.29 4.93 -5.09
C LYS A 930 -24.71 4.33 -5.05
N LYS A 931 -25.69 5.13 -4.65
CA LYS A 931 -27.10 4.73 -4.52
C LYS A 931 -27.85 4.70 -5.86
N THR A 932 -27.62 5.71 -6.69
CA THR A 932 -28.48 5.98 -7.85
C THR A 932 -28.04 5.27 -9.12
N ILE A 933 -26.73 5.02 -9.30
CA ILE A 933 -26.21 4.31 -10.46
C ILE A 933 -26.84 2.90 -10.63
N PRO A 934 -26.95 2.07 -9.58
CA PRO A 934 -27.65 0.78 -9.68
C PRO A 934 -29.12 0.91 -10.12
N LEU A 935 -29.83 1.94 -9.64
CA LEU A 935 -31.20 2.21 -10.06
C LEU A 935 -31.27 2.59 -11.55
N LEU A 936 -30.38 3.49 -12.01
CA LEU A 936 -30.32 3.87 -13.42
C LEU A 936 -30.06 2.67 -14.33
N GLN A 937 -29.15 1.75 -13.95
CA GLN A 937 -28.90 0.50 -14.67
C GLN A 937 -30.16 -0.39 -14.73
N ALA A 938 -30.84 -0.54 -13.59
CA ALA A 938 -32.04 -1.37 -13.50
C ALA A 938 -33.20 -0.81 -14.34
N LEU A 939 -33.36 0.51 -14.40
CA LEU A 939 -34.36 1.16 -15.25
C LEU A 939 -34.00 1.05 -16.73
N ARG A 940 -32.72 1.23 -17.09
CA ARG A 940 -32.25 1.09 -18.49
C ARG A 940 -32.38 -0.33 -19.04
N SER A 941 -32.05 -1.35 -18.24
CA SER A 941 -32.22 -2.75 -18.64
C SER A 941 -33.67 -3.14 -18.97
N ARG A 942 -34.64 -2.32 -18.54
CA ARG A 942 -36.07 -2.47 -18.86
C ARG A 942 -36.53 -1.66 -20.08
N GLY A 943 -35.60 -1.04 -20.80
CA GLY A 943 -35.88 -0.27 -22.02
C GLY A 943 -36.48 1.12 -21.76
N ILE A 944 -36.41 1.63 -20.54
CA ILE A 944 -36.85 3.00 -20.22
C ILE A 944 -35.79 3.98 -20.74
N GLN A 945 -36.22 4.99 -21.49
CA GLN A 945 -35.35 6.08 -21.90
C GLN A 945 -35.17 7.05 -20.73
N LEU A 946 -33.94 7.19 -20.23
CA LEU A 946 -33.61 8.02 -19.08
C LEU A 946 -32.76 9.21 -19.48
N SER A 947 -33.14 10.37 -18.98
CA SER A 947 -32.21 11.47 -18.77
C SER A 947 -31.99 11.65 -17.28
N TYR A 948 -30.78 12.05 -16.87
CA TYR A 948 -30.41 12.17 -15.47
C TYR A 948 -29.97 13.59 -15.12
N THR A 949 -30.52 14.17 -14.05
CA THR A 949 -30.08 15.48 -13.54
C THR A 949 -29.66 15.32 -12.09
N ALA A 950 -28.39 15.51 -11.79
CA ALA A 950 -27.85 15.50 -10.44
C ALA A 950 -27.71 16.92 -9.93
N ILE A 951 -28.29 17.22 -8.77
CA ILE A 951 -28.19 18.49 -8.06
C ILE A 951 -27.40 18.26 -6.79
N ASP A 952 -26.33 19.03 -6.59
CA ASP A 952 -25.57 19.00 -5.33
C ASP A 952 -24.96 20.37 -5.02
N ILE A 953 -24.65 20.62 -3.74
CA ILE A 953 -23.97 21.83 -3.28
C ILE A 953 -22.44 21.70 -3.33
N SER A 954 -21.93 20.46 -3.44
CA SER A 954 -20.50 20.16 -3.52
C SER A 954 -20.07 19.88 -4.96
N GLN A 955 -19.13 20.69 -5.46
CA GLN A 955 -18.53 20.47 -6.78
C GLN A 955 -17.76 19.14 -6.81
N GLY A 956 -17.02 18.82 -5.75
CA GLY A 956 -16.27 17.57 -5.65
C GLY A 956 -17.18 16.33 -5.70
N ALA A 957 -18.38 16.40 -5.10
CA ALA A 957 -19.36 15.33 -5.20
C ALA A 957 -19.88 15.14 -6.64
N LEU A 958 -20.23 16.24 -7.33
CA LEU A 958 -20.66 16.19 -8.74
C LEU A 958 -19.57 15.65 -9.66
N ASP A 959 -18.30 16.01 -9.42
CA ASP A 959 -17.15 15.52 -10.18
C ASP A 959 -16.95 14.01 -9.96
N ALA A 960 -17.04 13.54 -8.70
CA ALA A 960 -16.97 12.13 -8.36
C ALA A 960 -18.12 11.32 -8.98
N LEU A 961 -19.35 11.82 -8.89
CA LEU A 961 -20.54 11.24 -9.49
C LEU A 961 -20.44 11.16 -11.01
N GLN A 962 -19.94 12.21 -11.67
CA GLN A 962 -19.68 12.17 -13.10
C GLN A 962 -18.67 11.06 -13.44
N GLY A 963 -17.59 10.96 -12.66
CA GLY A 963 -16.62 9.86 -12.77
C GLY A 963 -17.26 8.48 -12.62
N ALA A 964 -18.11 8.31 -11.60
CA ALA A 964 -18.82 7.07 -11.33
C ALA A 964 -19.83 6.71 -12.44
N LEU A 965 -20.60 7.67 -12.95
CA LEU A 965 -21.51 7.50 -14.08
C LEU A 965 -20.80 7.11 -15.36
N ARG A 966 -19.65 7.72 -15.64
CA ARG A 966 -18.79 7.35 -16.79
C ARG A 966 -18.23 5.93 -16.64
N SER A 967 -17.84 5.56 -15.43
CA SER A 967 -17.22 4.25 -15.13
C SER A 967 -18.23 3.09 -15.09
N SER A 968 -19.48 3.37 -14.75
CA SER A 968 -20.55 2.36 -14.61
C SER A 968 -21.23 1.97 -15.93
N ALA A 969 -20.85 2.60 -17.05
CA ALA A 969 -21.38 2.34 -18.39
C ALA A 969 -22.92 2.42 -18.48
N VAL A 970 -23.54 3.23 -17.62
CA VAL A 970 -24.98 3.45 -17.70
C VAL A 970 -25.29 4.36 -18.88
N ASP A 971 -25.95 3.80 -19.88
CA ASP A 971 -26.45 4.54 -21.03
C ASP A 971 -27.57 5.47 -20.58
N VAL A 972 -27.33 6.77 -20.39
CA VAL A 972 -28.40 7.77 -20.22
C VAL A 972 -28.39 8.72 -21.41
N THR A 973 -29.53 9.26 -21.81
CA THR A 973 -29.64 10.05 -23.05
C THR A 973 -28.85 11.34 -22.92
N ASP A 974 -28.92 11.96 -21.75
CA ASP A 974 -28.07 13.05 -21.31
C ASP A 974 -28.00 13.03 -19.78
N ALA A 975 -26.93 13.61 -19.25
CA ALA A 975 -26.71 13.79 -17.83
C ALA A 975 -26.34 15.25 -17.53
N THR A 976 -27.11 15.92 -16.68
CA THR A 976 -26.85 17.30 -16.23
C THR A 976 -26.40 17.31 -14.78
N PHE A 977 -25.26 17.92 -14.48
CA PHE A 977 -24.74 18.13 -13.13
C PHE A 977 -24.90 19.60 -12.77
N LEU A 978 -25.72 19.88 -11.75
CA LEU A 978 -26.15 21.21 -11.39
C LEU A 978 -25.63 21.56 -10.00
N LEU A 979 -24.73 22.54 -9.92
CA LEU A 979 -24.24 23.10 -8.67
C LEU A 979 -25.25 24.15 -8.16
N GLY A 980 -25.98 23.84 -7.08
CA GLY A 980 -27.07 24.69 -6.58
C GLY A 980 -27.78 24.14 -5.34
N ASP A 981 -28.61 24.98 -4.66
CA ASP A 981 -29.52 24.46 -3.64
C ASP A 981 -30.66 23.64 -4.23
N ASN A 982 -31.21 22.78 -3.37
CA ASN A 982 -32.19 21.76 -3.72
C ASN A 982 -33.42 22.30 -4.46
N VAL A 983 -34.07 23.36 -3.95
CA VAL A 983 -35.39 23.79 -4.44
C VAL A 983 -35.26 24.72 -5.64
N GLU A 984 -34.30 25.64 -5.64
CA GLU A 984 -34.08 26.54 -6.77
C GLU A 984 -33.59 25.76 -7.99
N ALA A 985 -32.66 24.82 -7.78
CA ALA A 985 -32.18 23.93 -8.83
C ALA A 985 -33.26 23.01 -9.38
N LEU A 986 -34.15 22.49 -8.53
CA LEU A 986 -35.29 21.71 -8.99
C LEU A 986 -36.25 22.57 -9.83
N ARG A 987 -36.57 23.79 -9.39
CA ARG A 987 -37.41 24.73 -10.16
C ARG A 987 -36.78 25.09 -11.50
N TRP A 988 -35.48 25.30 -11.54
CA TRP A 988 -34.75 25.54 -12.79
C TRP A 988 -34.86 24.31 -13.71
N THR A 989 -34.57 23.11 -13.18
CA THR A 989 -34.57 21.86 -13.96
C THR A 989 -35.94 21.54 -14.54
N THR A 990 -37.00 21.76 -13.76
CA THR A 990 -38.39 21.51 -14.18
C THR A 990 -38.93 22.57 -15.16
N GLN A 991 -38.29 23.74 -15.23
CA GLN A 991 -38.58 24.78 -16.23
C GLN A 991 -37.81 24.59 -17.55
N VAL A 992 -36.73 23.80 -17.55
CA VAL A 992 -36.03 23.41 -18.79
C VAL A 992 -36.94 22.49 -19.60
N ASP A 993 -37.34 22.95 -20.78
CA ASP A 993 -38.26 22.20 -21.65
C ASP A 993 -37.65 20.87 -22.10
N ARG A 994 -38.23 19.76 -21.63
CA ARG A 994 -37.90 18.37 -22.01
C ARG A 994 -39.14 17.69 -22.57
N PRO A 995 -39.56 18.04 -23.80
CA PRO A 995 -40.84 17.63 -24.33
C PRO A 995 -40.95 16.10 -24.43
N GLY A 996 -42.00 15.54 -23.82
CA GLY A 996 -42.30 14.10 -23.86
C GLY A 996 -41.70 13.26 -22.73
N MET A 997 -40.99 13.85 -21.77
CA MET A 997 -40.49 13.13 -20.58
C MET A 997 -41.31 13.46 -19.34
N SER A 998 -41.49 12.48 -18.45
CA SER A 998 -42.11 12.71 -17.12
C SER A 998 -41.02 12.87 -16.06
N ASN A 999 -41.22 13.71 -15.04
CA ASN A 999 -40.21 13.90 -14.01
C ASN A 999 -40.38 12.87 -12.88
N VAL A 1000 -39.25 12.33 -12.44
CA VAL A 1000 -39.14 11.56 -11.21
C VAL A 1000 -38.04 12.20 -10.38
N VAL A 1001 -38.41 12.75 -9.23
CA VAL A 1001 -37.44 13.36 -8.31
C VAL A 1001 -37.04 12.35 -7.25
N LEU A 1002 -35.74 12.21 -7.03
CA LEU A 1002 -35.14 11.45 -5.95
C LEU A 1002 -34.61 12.44 -4.91
N PHE A 1003 -35.09 12.34 -3.68
CA PHE A 1003 -34.52 13.01 -2.52
C PHE A 1003 -34.09 11.94 -1.52
N LEU A 1004 -32.93 11.35 -1.83
CA LEU A 1004 -32.41 10.18 -1.14
C LEU A 1004 -31.60 10.57 0.09
N GLY A 1005 -31.32 9.56 0.91
CA GLY A 1005 -30.77 9.70 2.23
C GLY A 1005 -31.84 10.16 3.20
N SER A 1006 -31.58 10.01 4.50
CA SER A 1006 -32.44 10.58 5.54
C SER A 1006 -32.33 12.10 5.65
N SER A 1007 -32.00 12.80 4.56
CA SER A 1007 -31.72 14.24 4.51
C SER A 1007 -32.94 15.08 4.89
N ILE A 1008 -34.15 14.59 4.61
CA ILE A 1008 -35.39 15.22 5.11
C ILE A 1008 -35.43 15.26 6.65
N GLY A 1009 -34.77 14.31 7.30
CA GLY A 1009 -34.63 14.26 8.75
C GLY A 1009 -33.77 15.39 9.34
N ASN A 1010 -33.05 16.16 8.51
CA ASN A 1010 -32.29 17.31 9.00
C ASN A 1010 -33.16 18.53 9.32
N TYR A 1011 -34.40 18.52 8.82
CA TYR A 1011 -35.37 19.57 9.02
C TYR A 1011 -36.30 19.21 10.19
N ASP A 1012 -36.65 20.21 11.00
CA ASP A 1012 -37.78 20.05 11.91
C ASP A 1012 -39.07 19.76 11.14
N ASN A 1013 -40.07 19.17 11.79
CA ASN A 1013 -41.29 18.70 11.12
C ASN A 1013 -42.00 19.79 10.29
N ASP A 1014 -42.02 21.04 10.76
CA ASP A 1014 -42.67 22.15 10.04
C ASP A 1014 -41.86 22.55 8.79
N LYS A 1015 -40.53 22.56 8.89
CA LYS A 1015 -39.65 22.80 7.74
C LYS A 1015 -39.62 21.63 6.76
N ALA A 1016 -39.72 20.39 7.24
CA ALA A 1016 -39.83 19.21 6.38
C ALA A 1016 -41.16 19.24 5.59
N GLU A 1017 -42.26 19.63 6.24
CA GLU A 1017 -43.56 19.87 5.57
C GLU A 1017 -43.45 20.99 4.53
N ALA A 1018 -42.80 22.11 4.87
CA ALA A 1018 -42.57 23.21 3.93
C ALA A 1018 -41.68 22.80 2.75
N LEU A 1019 -40.63 22.01 2.98
CA LEU A 1019 -39.76 21.48 1.93
C LEU A 1019 -40.53 20.55 0.98
N LEU A 1020 -41.34 19.63 1.52
CA LEU A 1020 -42.18 18.76 0.70
C LEU A 1020 -43.19 19.57 -0.13
N HIS A 1021 -43.76 20.64 0.43
CA HIS A 1021 -44.61 21.57 -0.30
C HIS A 1021 -43.84 22.27 -1.43
N ASP A 1022 -42.63 22.76 -1.17
CA ASP A 1022 -41.78 23.42 -2.16
C ASP A 1022 -41.34 22.48 -3.30
N LEU A 1023 -40.99 21.24 -2.97
CA LEU A 1023 -40.67 20.19 -3.95
C LEU A 1023 -41.90 19.86 -4.80
N ARG A 1024 -43.07 19.73 -4.18
CA ARG A 1024 -44.35 19.51 -4.87
C ARG A 1024 -44.68 20.66 -5.83
N ASP A 1025 -44.48 21.92 -5.42
CA ASP A 1025 -44.77 23.09 -6.26
C ASP A 1025 -43.90 23.16 -7.52
N ALA A 1026 -42.67 22.67 -7.44
CA ALA A 1026 -41.76 22.57 -8.57
C ALA A 1026 -42.15 21.48 -9.58
N LEU A 1027 -42.93 20.48 -9.16
CA LEU A 1027 -43.33 19.34 -9.98
C LEU A 1027 -44.67 19.55 -10.69
N ASN A 1028 -44.99 18.77 -11.72
CA ASN A 1028 -46.29 18.78 -12.37
C ASN A 1028 -47.25 17.77 -11.75
N VAL A 1029 -48.57 17.99 -11.89
CA VAL A 1029 -49.57 16.99 -11.48
C VAL A 1029 -49.32 15.70 -12.27
N GLY A 1030 -49.15 14.59 -11.56
CA GLY A 1030 -48.81 13.27 -12.11
C GLY A 1030 -47.32 12.90 -12.03
N ASP A 1031 -46.41 13.86 -11.80
CA ASP A 1031 -44.99 13.56 -11.55
C ASP A 1031 -44.81 12.79 -10.23
N LEU A 1032 -43.70 12.06 -10.10
CA LEU A 1032 -43.38 11.25 -8.93
C LEU A 1032 -42.20 11.83 -8.14
N LEU A 1033 -42.27 11.68 -6.83
CA LEU A 1033 -41.23 12.08 -5.87
C LEU A 1033 -40.92 10.90 -4.96
N ILE A 1034 -39.68 10.42 -4.93
CA ILE A 1034 -39.21 9.35 -4.07
C ILE A 1034 -38.31 9.97 -3.00
N VAL A 1035 -38.68 9.79 -1.73
CA VAL A 1035 -37.97 10.37 -0.59
C VAL A 1035 -37.56 9.30 0.41
N GLY A 1036 -36.30 9.33 0.82
CA GLY A 1036 -35.74 8.46 1.85
C GLY A 1036 -36.14 8.93 3.26
N PHE A 1037 -36.69 8.03 4.07
CA PHE A 1037 -37.05 8.27 5.46
C PHE A 1037 -36.39 7.22 6.36
N ASP A 1038 -35.65 7.71 7.35
CA ASP A 1038 -35.14 6.87 8.42
C ASP A 1038 -36.27 6.57 9.42
N LEU A 1039 -36.59 5.30 9.66
CA LEU A 1039 -37.71 4.91 10.52
C LEU A 1039 -37.28 4.79 11.99
N VAL A 1040 -38.24 4.86 12.91
CA VAL A 1040 -37.98 4.64 14.34
C VAL A 1040 -37.56 3.17 14.60
N LYS A 1041 -36.48 2.95 15.36
CA LYS A 1041 -36.02 1.61 15.77
C LYS A 1041 -36.43 1.34 17.21
N GLU A 1042 -36.79 0.09 17.50
CA GLU A 1042 -37.05 -0.36 18.88
C GLU A 1042 -35.79 -0.25 19.76
N ASN A 1043 -34.61 -0.56 19.20
CA ASN A 1043 -33.34 -0.41 19.90
C ASN A 1043 -32.67 0.93 19.52
N HIS A 1044 -32.71 1.89 20.44
CA HIS A 1044 -32.10 3.20 20.23
C HIS A 1044 -30.57 3.16 20.11
N SER A 1045 -29.89 2.13 20.62
CA SER A 1045 -28.42 2.04 20.50
C SER A 1045 -27.99 2.03 19.04
N ILE A 1046 -28.72 1.33 18.17
CA ILE A 1046 -28.46 1.26 16.73
C ILE A 1046 -28.45 2.66 16.10
N MET A 1047 -29.33 3.55 16.56
CA MET A 1047 -29.39 4.93 16.07
C MET A 1047 -28.29 5.81 16.66
N ILE A 1048 -27.89 5.58 17.91
CA ILE A 1048 -26.80 6.32 18.56
C ILE A 1048 -25.45 5.94 17.95
N ASP A 1049 -25.21 4.63 17.77
CA ASP A 1049 -23.97 4.09 17.24
C ASP A 1049 -23.70 4.62 15.82
N ALA A 1050 -24.75 4.77 15.00
CA ALA A 1050 -24.65 5.37 13.67
C ALA A 1050 -24.16 6.84 13.69
N TYR A 1051 -24.35 7.57 14.79
CA TYR A 1051 -23.89 8.97 14.91
C TYR A 1051 -22.74 9.09 15.93
N SER A 1052 -22.18 7.98 16.39
CA SER A 1052 -21.11 7.93 17.39
C SER A 1052 -20.25 6.67 17.17
N ASP A 1053 -19.71 6.53 15.97
CA ASP A 1053 -18.92 5.37 15.57
C ASP A 1053 -17.65 5.19 16.42
N ALA A 1054 -17.23 3.93 16.61
CA ALA A 1054 -16.10 3.61 17.48
C ALA A 1054 -14.74 4.11 16.94
N ALA A 1055 -14.65 4.34 15.62
CA ALA A 1055 -13.45 4.86 14.96
C ALA A 1055 -13.30 6.39 15.09
N GLY A 1056 -14.33 7.08 15.56
CA GLY A 1056 -14.34 8.54 15.76
C GLY A 1056 -14.49 9.36 14.47
N VAL A 1057 -14.89 8.74 13.35
CA VAL A 1057 -15.00 9.41 12.05
C VAL A 1057 -16.12 10.46 12.07
N THR A 1058 -17.26 10.17 12.71
CA THR A 1058 -18.38 11.11 12.89
C THR A 1058 -18.00 12.27 13.79
N ALA A 1059 -17.17 12.04 14.81
CA ALA A 1059 -16.63 13.11 15.63
C ALA A 1059 -15.72 14.03 14.81
N GLU A 1060 -14.82 13.46 13.98
CA GLU A 1060 -13.96 14.24 13.07
C GLU A 1060 -14.77 15.01 12.03
N PHE A 1061 -15.85 14.45 11.49
CA PHE A 1061 -16.79 15.15 10.61
C PHE A 1061 -17.41 16.37 11.28
N ASN A 1062 -17.82 16.23 12.55
CA ASN A 1062 -18.37 17.34 13.32
C ASN A 1062 -17.29 18.37 13.72
N TYR A 1063 -16.06 17.94 14.03
CA TYR A 1063 -14.94 18.85 14.31
C TYR A 1063 -14.48 19.63 13.07
N ASN A 1064 -14.60 19.06 11.87
CA ASN A 1064 -14.28 19.75 10.62
C ASN A 1064 -15.03 21.09 10.49
N LEU A 1065 -16.25 21.20 11.03
CA LEU A 1065 -16.98 22.45 11.07
C LEU A 1065 -16.22 23.55 11.85
N LEU A 1066 -15.58 23.20 12.96
CA LEU A 1066 -14.77 24.14 13.74
C LEU A 1066 -13.53 24.58 12.96
N ASP A 1067 -12.84 23.66 12.28
CA ASP A 1067 -11.66 24.02 11.49
C ASP A 1067 -12.01 24.85 10.27
N ARG A 1068 -13.17 24.57 9.68
CA ARG A 1068 -13.71 25.38 8.59
C ARG A 1068 -13.94 26.81 9.08
N VAL A 1069 -14.54 26.99 10.25
CA VAL A 1069 -14.70 28.33 10.85
C VAL A 1069 -13.33 28.98 11.14
N ASN A 1070 -12.34 28.23 11.63
CA ASN A 1070 -10.99 28.74 11.83
C ASN A 1070 -10.32 29.21 10.53
N ARG A 1071 -10.44 28.41 9.47
CA ARG A 1071 -9.83 28.64 8.16
C ARG A 1071 -10.50 29.78 7.39
N GLU A 1072 -11.83 29.82 7.36
CA GLU A 1072 -12.60 30.72 6.50
C GLU A 1072 -13.02 32.01 7.20
N LEU A 1073 -13.14 32.01 8.54
CA LEU A 1073 -13.62 33.15 9.33
C LEU A 1073 -12.61 33.58 10.40
N GLY A 1074 -11.34 33.21 10.28
CA GLY A 1074 -10.29 33.63 11.22
C GLY A 1074 -10.55 33.17 12.66
N GLY A 1075 -11.34 32.11 12.84
CA GLY A 1075 -11.67 31.55 14.14
C GLY A 1075 -10.47 31.01 14.92
N ASP A 1076 -10.62 30.91 16.24
CA ASP A 1076 -9.64 30.30 17.14
C ASP A 1076 -10.25 29.16 17.98
N PHE A 1077 -11.18 28.40 17.38
CA PHE A 1077 -11.72 27.18 17.99
C PHE A 1077 -10.58 26.18 18.25
N ASP A 1078 -10.47 25.74 19.50
CA ASP A 1078 -9.59 24.66 19.92
C ASP A 1078 -10.41 23.39 20.08
N ARG A 1079 -10.24 22.44 19.13
CA ARG A 1079 -11.03 21.19 19.07
C ARG A 1079 -11.05 20.44 20.40
N ILE A 1080 -9.95 20.43 21.15
CA ILE A 1080 -9.81 19.71 22.43
C ILE A 1080 -10.78 20.26 23.50
N ARG A 1081 -11.25 21.49 23.32
CA ARG A 1081 -12.21 22.14 24.23
C ARG A 1081 -13.67 21.88 23.86
N PHE A 1082 -13.93 21.12 22.80
CA PHE A 1082 -15.26 20.73 22.38
C PHE A 1082 -15.36 19.21 22.31
N GLU A 1083 -16.38 18.65 22.95
CA GLU A 1083 -16.69 17.23 22.91
C GLU A 1083 -17.83 17.00 21.91
N HIS A 1084 -17.62 16.12 20.94
CA HIS A 1084 -18.71 15.62 20.10
C HIS A 1084 -19.68 14.78 20.93
N GLN A 1085 -20.96 15.12 20.88
CA GLN A 1085 -22.01 14.39 21.58
C GLN A 1085 -23.18 14.11 20.63
N ALA A 1086 -23.45 12.83 20.36
CA ALA A 1086 -24.66 12.38 19.69
C ALA A 1086 -25.66 11.84 20.71
N LEU A 1087 -26.91 12.27 20.61
CA LEU A 1087 -27.97 11.89 21.55
C LEU A 1087 -29.30 11.67 20.85
N PHE A 1088 -30.01 10.61 21.24
CA PHE A 1088 -31.36 10.36 20.78
C PHE A 1088 -32.38 11.08 21.66
N ASN A 1089 -33.19 11.94 21.06
CA ASN A 1089 -34.29 12.63 21.71
C ASN A 1089 -35.61 11.86 21.47
N PRO A 1090 -36.13 11.11 22.46
CA PRO A 1090 -37.31 10.28 22.29
C PRO A 1090 -38.62 11.08 22.27
N VAL A 1091 -38.61 12.36 22.65
CA VAL A 1091 -39.83 13.21 22.59
C VAL A 1091 -40.09 13.66 21.15
N HIS A 1092 -39.03 13.92 20.40
CA HIS A 1092 -39.11 14.37 19.01
C HIS A 1092 -38.73 13.29 18.00
N ASN A 1093 -38.38 12.07 18.45
CA ASN A 1093 -37.88 10.98 17.62
C ASN A 1093 -36.75 11.42 16.69
N ARG A 1094 -35.66 11.98 17.23
CA ARG A 1094 -34.53 12.44 16.41
C ARG A 1094 -33.20 12.19 17.07
N MET A 1095 -32.17 11.97 16.27
CA MET A 1095 -30.79 12.16 16.71
C MET A 1095 -30.47 13.66 16.73
N GLU A 1096 -29.70 14.09 17.71
CA GLU A 1096 -29.15 15.43 17.81
C GLU A 1096 -27.62 15.31 17.93
N SER A 1097 -26.90 16.05 17.10
CA SER A 1097 -25.43 16.15 17.17
C SER A 1097 -25.05 17.50 17.76
N HIS A 1098 -24.18 17.48 18.76
CA HIS A 1098 -23.71 18.66 19.48
C HIS A 1098 -22.19 18.70 19.58
N LEU A 1099 -21.65 19.91 19.58
CA LEU A 1099 -20.29 20.19 20.05
C LEU A 1099 -20.39 20.87 21.42
N VAL A 1100 -19.92 20.21 22.46
CA VAL A 1100 -20.10 20.62 23.86
C VAL A 1100 -18.82 21.24 24.39
N ALA A 1101 -18.87 22.50 24.80
CA ALA A 1101 -17.73 23.16 25.43
C ALA A 1101 -17.36 22.44 26.75
N SER A 1102 -16.10 22.03 26.90
CA SER A 1102 -15.64 21.28 28.08
C SER A 1102 -15.40 22.20 29.30
N GLN A 1103 -15.25 23.50 29.08
CA GLN A 1103 -14.99 24.52 30.10
C GLN A 1103 -15.58 25.88 29.70
N ASP A 1104 -15.50 26.87 30.59
CA ASP A 1104 -15.77 28.26 30.21
C ASP A 1104 -14.66 28.75 29.26
N LEU A 1105 -15.04 29.26 28.09
CA LEU A 1105 -14.11 29.86 27.12
C LEU A 1105 -14.76 30.95 26.29
N VAL A 1106 -13.94 31.72 25.58
CA VAL A 1106 -14.41 32.68 24.57
C VAL A 1106 -13.67 32.36 23.28
N VAL A 1107 -14.42 32.16 22.21
CA VAL A 1107 -13.88 31.95 20.86
C VAL A 1107 -14.07 33.23 20.06
N SER A 1108 -13.06 33.65 19.31
CA SER A 1108 -13.10 34.85 18.48
C SER A 1108 -13.12 34.46 17.01
N ILE A 1109 -14.14 34.89 16.28
CA ILE A 1109 -14.19 34.80 14.81
C ILE A 1109 -14.19 36.20 14.19
N ASP A 1110 -13.91 36.33 12.90
CA ASP A 1110 -14.02 37.58 12.19
C ASP A 1110 -15.48 38.05 12.17
N GLY A 1111 -15.72 39.28 12.64
CA GLY A 1111 -17.04 39.93 12.60
C GLY A 1111 -17.34 40.53 11.22
N ASP A 1112 -18.36 41.37 11.15
CA ASP A 1112 -18.81 41.98 9.88
C ASP A 1112 -17.76 42.96 9.29
N GLU A 1113 -18.03 43.51 8.10
CA GLU A 1113 -17.13 44.21 7.16
C GLU A 1113 -16.20 45.31 7.75
N ASP A 1114 -16.38 45.68 9.02
CA ASP A 1114 -15.57 46.68 9.75
C ASP A 1114 -14.28 46.13 10.39
N GLY A 1115 -13.97 44.83 10.23
CA GLY A 1115 -12.72 44.22 10.70
C GLY A 1115 -12.63 44.01 12.23
N GLN A 1116 -13.74 44.13 12.96
CA GLN A 1116 -13.81 43.79 14.38
C GLN A 1116 -14.07 42.29 14.56
N ARG A 1117 -13.38 41.63 15.50
CA ARG A 1117 -13.62 40.21 15.81
C ARG A 1117 -14.85 40.05 16.71
N LEU A 1118 -15.71 39.09 16.37
CA LEU A 1118 -16.85 38.65 17.19
C LEU A 1118 -16.35 37.69 18.28
N ALA A 1119 -16.45 38.11 19.53
CA ALA A 1119 -16.15 37.27 20.69
C ALA A 1119 -17.40 36.49 21.14
N VAL A 1120 -17.32 35.16 21.09
CA VAL A 1120 -18.41 34.23 21.39
C VAL A 1120 -18.11 33.53 22.71
N PRO A 1121 -18.78 33.90 23.82
CA PRO A 1121 -18.59 33.23 25.10
C PRO A 1121 -19.33 31.88 25.13
N PHE A 1122 -18.66 30.88 25.70
CA PHE A 1122 -19.18 29.56 26.02
C PHE A 1122 -19.03 29.31 27.52
N ARG A 1123 -20.09 28.82 28.15
CA ARG A 1123 -20.00 28.21 29.49
C ARG A 1123 -19.62 26.73 29.37
N ALA A 1124 -19.02 26.17 30.40
CA ALA A 1124 -18.82 24.74 30.51
C ALA A 1124 -20.15 24.00 30.31
N ARG A 1125 -20.13 22.97 29.46
CA ARG A 1125 -21.27 22.17 28.99
C ARG A 1125 -22.28 22.92 28.11
N GLU A 1126 -21.99 24.16 27.70
CA GLU A 1126 -22.79 24.84 26.67
C GLU A 1126 -22.54 24.19 25.32
N THR A 1127 -23.59 23.99 24.53
CA THR A 1127 -23.52 23.24 23.28
C THR A 1127 -23.68 24.15 22.07
N ILE A 1128 -23.02 23.78 20.97
CA ILE A 1128 -23.40 24.19 19.62
C ILE A 1128 -24.22 23.03 19.06
N HIS A 1129 -25.50 23.26 18.80
CA HIS A 1129 -26.34 22.30 18.09
C HIS A 1129 -26.02 22.36 16.59
N ILE A 1130 -25.54 21.26 16.03
CA ILE A 1130 -25.02 21.23 14.65
C ILE A 1130 -25.82 20.35 13.71
N GLU A 1131 -26.65 19.43 14.23
CA GLU A 1131 -27.48 18.56 13.39
C GLU A 1131 -28.72 18.06 14.12
N ASN A 1132 -29.82 17.92 13.39
CA ASN A 1132 -30.92 17.04 13.75
C ASN A 1132 -30.99 15.91 12.73
N SER A 1133 -31.44 14.73 13.13
CA SER A 1133 -31.78 13.66 12.19
C SER A 1133 -33.01 12.91 12.68
N TYR A 1134 -34.18 13.37 12.25
CA TYR A 1134 -35.49 12.84 12.61
C TYR A 1134 -35.72 11.42 12.09
N LYS A 1135 -36.51 10.67 12.86
CA LYS A 1135 -36.94 9.29 12.63
C LYS A 1135 -38.46 9.29 12.54
N TYR A 1136 -38.99 8.61 11.53
CA TYR A 1136 -40.39 8.69 11.18
C TYR A 1136 -41.14 7.37 11.41
N GLU A 1137 -42.44 7.48 11.62
CA GLU A 1137 -43.38 6.38 11.49
C GLU A 1137 -44.10 6.50 10.14
N LEU A 1138 -44.50 5.36 9.54
CA LEU A 1138 -45.18 5.37 8.24
C LEU A 1138 -46.44 6.25 8.23
N GLY A 1139 -47.25 6.20 9.30
CA GLY A 1139 -48.44 7.06 9.41
C GLY A 1139 -48.12 8.56 9.50
N GLN A 1140 -46.94 8.93 10.02
CA GLN A 1140 -46.48 10.32 10.02
C GLN A 1140 -46.13 10.77 8.60
N ILE A 1141 -45.48 9.91 7.81
CA ILE A 1141 -45.14 10.15 6.41
C ILE A 1141 -46.42 10.34 5.57
N GLU A 1142 -47.41 9.46 5.76
CA GLU A 1142 -48.73 9.58 5.11
C GLU A 1142 -49.44 10.89 5.46
N THR A 1143 -49.34 11.30 6.73
CA THR A 1143 -49.93 12.56 7.21
C THR A 1143 -49.27 13.78 6.56
N PHE A 1144 -47.93 13.81 6.47
CA PHE A 1144 -47.20 14.87 5.77
C PHE A 1144 -47.62 14.97 4.32
N ALA A 1145 -47.64 13.83 3.61
CA ALA A 1145 -48.03 13.79 2.21
C ALA A 1145 -49.43 14.38 1.98
N GLY A 1146 -50.40 13.96 2.79
CA GLY A 1146 -51.79 14.43 2.69
C GLY A 1146 -51.95 15.94 2.90
N LYS A 1147 -51.18 16.56 3.80
CA LYS A 1147 -51.24 18.00 4.05
C LYS A 1147 -50.73 18.85 2.90
N VAL A 1148 -49.73 18.37 2.17
CA VAL A 1148 -49.05 19.12 1.10
C VAL A 1148 -49.53 18.72 -0.31
N GLY A 1149 -50.61 17.94 -0.41
CA GLY A 1149 -51.20 17.55 -1.70
C GLY A 1149 -50.43 16.45 -2.44
N LEU A 1150 -49.67 15.63 -1.71
CA LEU A 1150 -48.99 14.44 -2.19
C LEU A 1150 -49.79 13.18 -1.81
N HIS A 1151 -49.90 12.23 -2.74
CA HIS A 1151 -50.50 10.93 -2.49
C HIS A 1151 -49.42 9.86 -2.37
N VAL A 1152 -49.41 9.09 -1.28
CA VAL A 1152 -48.50 7.95 -1.10
C VAL A 1152 -48.90 6.84 -2.07
N VAL A 1153 -47.99 6.49 -2.98
CA VAL A 1153 -48.16 5.40 -3.94
C VAL A 1153 -47.64 4.10 -3.37
N HIS A 1154 -46.44 4.14 -2.77
CA HIS A 1154 -45.78 2.95 -2.24
C HIS A 1154 -44.70 3.30 -1.21
N HIS A 1155 -44.48 2.40 -0.25
CA HIS A 1155 -43.33 2.40 0.66
C HIS A 1155 -42.40 1.25 0.29
N PHE A 1156 -41.20 1.56 -0.20
CA PHE A 1156 -40.15 0.56 -0.41
C PHE A 1156 -39.38 0.39 0.90
N LEU A 1157 -39.64 -0.70 1.62
CA LEU A 1157 -39.04 -1.00 2.92
C LEU A 1157 -37.85 -1.95 2.78
N ASP A 1158 -36.86 -1.81 3.66
CA ASP A 1158 -35.86 -2.86 3.85
C ASP A 1158 -36.42 -4.06 4.64
N ASP A 1159 -35.65 -5.14 4.68
CA ASP A 1159 -36.02 -6.39 5.34
C ASP A 1159 -36.26 -6.25 6.85
N LYS A 1160 -35.69 -5.21 7.48
CA LYS A 1160 -35.86 -4.92 8.92
C LYS A 1160 -36.82 -3.77 9.22
N SER A 1161 -37.39 -3.14 8.19
CA SER A 1161 -38.24 -1.93 8.34
C SER A 1161 -37.55 -0.82 9.13
N TRP A 1162 -36.24 -0.67 8.93
CA TRP A 1162 -35.41 0.38 9.48
C TRP A 1162 -35.42 1.63 8.60
N PHE A 1163 -35.65 1.52 7.31
CA PHE A 1163 -35.64 2.64 6.38
C PHE A 1163 -36.72 2.44 5.32
N THR A 1164 -37.23 3.54 4.76
CA THR A 1164 -38.10 3.46 3.59
C THR A 1164 -37.79 4.53 2.56
N ASP A 1165 -37.76 4.14 1.30
CA ASP A 1165 -37.96 5.06 0.19
C ASP A 1165 -39.46 5.13 -0.10
N THR A 1166 -40.08 6.27 0.17
CA THR A 1166 -41.51 6.46 -0.07
C THR A 1166 -41.74 7.19 -1.38
N CYS A 1167 -42.51 6.57 -2.28
CA CYS A 1167 -42.93 7.18 -3.54
C CYS A 1167 -44.25 7.93 -3.36
N PHE A 1168 -44.22 9.22 -3.64
CA PHE A 1168 -45.38 10.10 -3.70
C PHE A 1168 -45.72 10.45 -5.14
N GLN A 1169 -47.01 10.66 -5.42
CA GLN A 1169 -47.51 11.26 -6.64
C GLN A 1169 -48.11 12.64 -6.35
N VAL A 1170 -47.79 13.61 -7.20
CA VAL A 1170 -48.41 14.94 -7.14
C VAL A 1170 -49.84 14.86 -7.66
N VAL A 1171 -50.84 14.99 -6.78
CA VAL A 1171 -52.27 14.91 -7.16
C VAL A 1171 -52.94 16.28 -7.28
N SER A 1172 -52.38 17.31 -6.64
CA SER A 1172 -52.88 18.69 -6.71
C SER A 1172 -51.75 19.70 -6.48
N LYS A 1173 -51.83 20.86 -7.13
CA LYS A 1173 -51.01 22.05 -6.85
C LYS A 1173 -51.76 23.00 -5.92
#